data_AF-A0A4Q7E7C3-F1
#
_entry.id   AF-A0A4Q7E7C3-F1
#
_cell.length_a   1.000
_cell.length_b   1.000
_cell.length_c   1.000
_cell.angle_alpha   90.00
_cell.angle_beta   90.00
_cell.angle_gamma   90.00
#
_symmetry.space_group_name_H-M   'P 1'
#
loop_
_entity.id
_entity.type
_entity.pdbx_description
1 polymer ?
#
loop_
_entity_poly.entity_id
_entity_poly.type
_entity_poly.pdbx_seq_one_letter_code
_entity_poly.pdbx_strand_id
1 'polypeptide(L)'
;MANEDLFDELDAQPALDLYLEGSVGAFSVGAARTGQNSVEVKYFLTHVGLDFSNTSNDALLSHLAPVREIFGSESLDFDEIMQRDIDDARVSSELIPYLLDEKSADLIKFFPPIVVVVLPLVENEEKPAKFYPKVHEIKKEDDAGKGNFILRSGFPGKEVFQFEQRIKSGDILNHDLARLRINTYKTSLVIIDGQHRAMALLALYRNLKEGQWSSERRLPFKDYYSEWTKNYIQGFQLKEIKLPVILCTFPSLDETYEGDCDLRKASRLIFLTLNKTARKVSDSRNKLLDDSDLIASFMRRCLSQIKQKDSRSNYSLRIFNVELDQFDDKLKIKSPIAVTGVSHLYYMIEHLMLNESKNVQGISSRSGKFYKRKDLESFGCFKRLDGRNLLGSDLSEVTQRDNFTVEAELALADAFMDSYGKIVISALEKFTPFEFHNQAVLALEKRILANQDTRLRPILFEGQGISRVFEAHRTNLRQKIKDDYFSGKVPELESIADQLDGTARRIDDSIHDFHIDRATNYISNVSDKAQFKSDSGKLSIGFVRWLNDLYDNVYTTVAFQSALVCGFWGELEKANREILDSGGSLLDAGKAFSEFISQINDFFIPKTSAHFRRLVKVFTGELSGSIAEWRVIQSNQAFRKVVYRGEMQPDQWPKYKYLMLEIWNPSDEYFRNLVHAERRKCRRAVMSSLYKFQKSTYCQQNMVREESLSDKEIRDVFNTAFNTYSALIKNIGSESLRVENCESVITELPSAEESDDLFDEV
;
A
#
# COMPACT_ATOMS: atom_id res chain seq x y z
N MET A 1 32.91 8.02 -50.78
CA MET A 1 33.58 6.98 -49.98
C MET A 1 32.52 6.30 -49.13
N ALA A 2 31.62 5.54 -49.76
CA ALA A 2 30.37 5.07 -49.12
C ALA A 2 30.01 3.64 -49.58
N ASN A 3 30.99 2.74 -49.64
CA ASN A 3 30.76 1.36 -50.09
C ASN A 3 31.74 0.33 -49.48
N GLU A 4 32.45 0.65 -48.40
CA GLU A 4 33.36 -0.31 -47.74
C GLU A 4 32.80 -0.90 -46.43
N ASP A 5 31.80 -0.28 -45.79
CA ASP A 5 31.28 -0.76 -44.49
C ASP A 5 30.19 -1.85 -44.59
N LEU A 6 29.74 -2.23 -45.80
CA LEU A 6 28.67 -3.24 -45.96
C LEU A 6 29.20 -4.69 -45.98
N PHE A 7 30.53 -4.88 -46.08
CA PHE A 7 31.13 -6.22 -46.21
C PHE A 7 31.59 -6.85 -44.89
N ASP A 8 31.66 -6.09 -43.80
CA ASP A 8 31.97 -6.61 -42.45
C ASP A 8 30.72 -7.10 -41.67
N GLU A 9 29.52 -6.94 -42.23
CA GLU A 9 28.24 -7.29 -41.56
C GLU A 9 27.85 -8.79 -41.62
N LEU A 10 28.63 -9.64 -42.29
CA LEU A 10 28.26 -11.04 -42.55
C LEU A 10 28.87 -12.10 -41.61
N ASP A 11 29.85 -11.73 -40.76
CA ASP A 11 30.56 -12.68 -39.88
C ASP A 11 30.33 -12.49 -38.37
N ALA A 12 29.51 -11.52 -37.94
CA ALA A 12 29.12 -11.39 -36.54
C ALA A 12 28.10 -12.48 -36.17
N GLN A 13 28.49 -13.41 -35.29
CA GLN A 13 27.56 -14.41 -34.76
C GLN A 13 26.42 -13.72 -33.98
N PRO A 14 25.15 -14.15 -34.17
CA PRO A 14 24.02 -13.56 -33.46
C PRO A 14 24.17 -13.79 -31.94
N ALA A 15 23.86 -12.78 -31.13
CA ALA A 15 23.91 -12.89 -29.67
C ALA A 15 22.68 -13.60 -29.05
N LEU A 16 21.83 -14.21 -29.89
CA LEU A 16 20.57 -14.82 -29.51
C LEU A 16 20.80 -16.30 -29.12
N ASP A 17 20.34 -16.71 -27.94
CA ASP A 17 20.65 -18.00 -27.31
C ASP A 17 19.41 -18.83 -26.94
N LEU A 18 18.24 -18.21 -26.76
CA LEU A 18 16.98 -18.89 -26.56
C LEU A 18 16.17 -18.97 -27.86
N TYR A 19 15.79 -20.19 -28.26
CA TYR A 19 15.10 -20.48 -29.52
C TYR A 19 13.73 -21.12 -29.25
N LEU A 20 12.66 -20.45 -29.70
CA LEU A 20 11.28 -20.88 -29.49
C LEU A 20 10.52 -20.97 -30.82
N GLU A 21 9.64 -21.98 -30.94
CA GLU A 21 8.74 -22.17 -32.08
C GLU A 21 7.27 -22.02 -31.63
N GLY A 22 6.44 -21.45 -32.50
CA GLY A 22 5.07 -21.08 -32.11
C GLY A 22 4.35 -20.22 -33.14
N SER A 23 3.37 -19.45 -32.66
CA SER A 23 2.54 -18.54 -33.46
C SER A 23 2.74 -17.09 -33.02
N VAL A 24 2.60 -16.15 -33.95
CA VAL A 24 2.76 -14.71 -33.70
C VAL A 24 1.41 -14.02 -33.85
N GLY A 25 1.16 -13.02 -33.02
CA GLY A 25 0.06 -12.09 -33.19
C GLY A 25 0.43 -10.69 -32.71
N ALA A 26 -0.47 -9.74 -32.92
CA ALA A 26 -0.32 -8.38 -32.42
C ALA A 26 -1.68 -7.81 -32.00
N PHE A 27 -1.67 -6.88 -31.03
CA PHE A 27 -2.81 -6.06 -30.64
C PHE A 27 -2.32 -4.69 -30.19
N SER A 28 -3.17 -3.67 -30.26
CA SER A 28 -2.80 -2.32 -29.84
C SER A 28 -3.44 -1.96 -28.51
N VAL A 29 -2.65 -1.36 -27.61
CA VAL A 29 -3.09 -0.87 -26.29
C VAL A 29 -3.10 0.65 -26.32
N GLY A 30 -4.22 1.29 -25.93
CA GLY A 30 -4.25 2.73 -25.64
C GLY A 30 -5.15 3.65 -26.49
N ALA A 31 -6.23 3.17 -27.13
CA ALA A 31 -7.08 4.02 -27.98
C ALA A 31 -8.28 4.68 -27.26
N ALA A 32 -8.08 5.34 -26.11
CA ALA A 32 -9.20 5.97 -25.37
C ALA A 32 -9.09 7.49 -25.17
N ARG A 33 -7.95 8.13 -25.49
CA ARG A 33 -7.75 9.58 -25.29
C ARG A 33 -7.25 10.25 -26.55
N THR A 34 -7.77 11.43 -26.85
CA THR A 34 -7.24 12.34 -27.87
C THR A 34 -5.80 12.70 -27.52
N GLY A 35 -4.83 12.26 -28.33
CA GLY A 35 -3.40 12.59 -28.18
C GLY A 35 -2.48 11.46 -27.69
N GLN A 36 -3.00 10.29 -27.31
CA GLN A 36 -2.16 9.12 -26.99
C GLN A 36 -2.01 8.20 -28.22
N ASN A 37 -0.77 7.98 -28.65
CA ASN A 37 -0.46 6.99 -29.69
C ASN A 37 -0.71 5.58 -29.13
N SER A 38 -1.49 4.77 -29.84
CA SER A 38 -1.69 3.36 -29.49
C SER A 38 -0.36 2.61 -29.59
N VAL A 39 0.06 1.93 -28.52
CA VAL A 39 1.27 1.11 -28.51
C VAL A 39 0.92 -0.28 -29.04
N GLU A 40 1.62 -0.74 -30.07
CA GLU A 40 1.47 -2.10 -30.56
C GLU A 40 2.20 -3.08 -29.62
N VAL A 41 1.48 -4.13 -29.22
CA VAL A 41 2.01 -5.27 -28.49
C VAL A 41 2.10 -6.43 -29.45
N LYS A 42 3.33 -6.83 -29.80
CA LYS A 42 3.59 -8.02 -30.60
C LYS A 42 3.87 -9.20 -29.67
N TYR A 43 3.10 -10.27 -29.82
CA TYR A 43 3.16 -11.42 -28.93
C TYR A 43 3.48 -12.72 -29.66
N PHE A 44 4.15 -13.63 -28.95
CA PHE A 44 4.48 -14.98 -29.39
C PHE A 44 3.81 -16.01 -28.47
N LEU A 45 2.97 -16.88 -29.03
CA LEU A 45 2.32 -17.97 -28.32
C LEU A 45 3.12 -19.26 -28.51
N THR A 46 3.55 -19.86 -27.40
CA THR A 46 4.21 -21.17 -27.37
C THR A 46 3.71 -22.00 -26.18
N HIS A 47 4.27 -23.18 -25.95
CA HIS A 47 3.96 -24.03 -24.81
C HIS A 47 5.23 -24.39 -24.06
N VAL A 48 5.13 -24.44 -22.73
CA VAL A 48 6.21 -24.92 -21.85
C VAL A 48 5.72 -26.13 -21.07
N GLY A 49 6.56 -27.14 -20.91
CA GLY A 49 6.22 -28.35 -20.17
C GLY A 49 7.39 -28.90 -19.36
N LEU A 50 7.10 -29.87 -18.50
CA LEU A 50 8.10 -30.56 -17.64
C LEU A 50 8.81 -31.72 -18.36
N ASP A 51 8.73 -31.78 -19.69
CA ASP A 51 9.50 -32.73 -20.48
C ASP A 51 10.93 -32.23 -20.71
N PHE A 52 11.86 -32.72 -19.90
CA PHE A 52 13.27 -32.36 -19.94
C PHE A 52 14.04 -32.94 -21.14
N SER A 53 13.41 -33.78 -21.97
CA SER A 53 14.02 -34.23 -23.22
C SER A 53 14.04 -33.13 -24.29
N ASN A 54 13.19 -32.12 -24.15
CA ASN A 54 13.16 -30.96 -25.01
C ASN A 54 14.04 -29.82 -24.46
N THR A 55 15.14 -29.53 -25.14
CA THR A 55 16.12 -28.51 -24.73
C THR A 55 15.53 -27.09 -24.68
N SER A 56 14.53 -26.77 -25.51
CA SER A 56 13.90 -25.44 -25.50
C SER A 56 13.02 -25.20 -24.27
N ASN A 57 12.38 -26.26 -23.74
CA ASN A 57 11.60 -26.18 -22.50
C ASN A 57 12.49 -25.94 -21.28
N ASP A 58 13.60 -26.67 -21.18
CA ASP A 58 14.57 -26.53 -20.09
C ASP A 58 15.18 -25.13 -20.08
N ALA A 59 15.58 -24.62 -21.26
CA ALA A 59 16.08 -23.26 -21.42
C ALA A 59 15.04 -22.18 -21.05
N LEU A 60 13.80 -22.31 -21.51
CA LEU A 60 12.75 -21.34 -21.16
C LEU A 60 12.49 -21.33 -19.63
N LEU A 61 12.40 -22.50 -18.99
CA LEU A 61 12.15 -22.61 -17.54
C LEU A 61 13.32 -22.10 -16.69
N SER A 62 14.57 -22.24 -17.15
CA SER A 62 15.73 -21.72 -16.43
C SER A 62 15.81 -20.19 -16.43
N HIS A 63 15.24 -19.54 -17.46
CA HIS A 63 15.23 -18.07 -17.60
C HIS A 63 13.92 -17.41 -17.18
N LEU A 64 12.83 -18.16 -17.02
CA LEU A 64 11.59 -17.64 -16.46
C LEU A 64 11.73 -17.41 -14.95
N ALA A 65 11.46 -16.19 -14.52
CA ALA A 65 11.42 -15.86 -13.10
C ALA A 65 10.35 -14.80 -12.81
N PRO A 66 9.71 -14.86 -11.62
CA PRO A 66 8.94 -13.74 -11.10
C PRO A 66 9.81 -12.50 -10.90
N VAL A 67 9.22 -11.30 -10.95
CA VAL A 67 9.96 -10.03 -10.71
C VAL A 67 10.72 -10.02 -9.40
N ARG A 68 10.11 -10.54 -8.32
CA ARG A 68 10.73 -10.60 -6.98
C ARG A 68 12.05 -11.41 -6.94
N GLU A 69 12.29 -12.26 -7.94
CA GLU A 69 13.53 -13.03 -8.04
C GLU A 69 14.57 -12.39 -8.97
N ILE A 70 14.12 -11.54 -9.90
CA ILE A 70 14.96 -10.90 -10.92
C ILE A 70 15.55 -9.59 -10.41
N PHE A 71 14.73 -8.77 -9.74
CA PHE A 71 15.09 -7.43 -9.33
C PHE A 71 15.03 -7.30 -7.80
N GLY A 72 16.04 -6.67 -7.19
CA GLY A 72 16.04 -6.40 -5.76
C GLY A 72 14.94 -5.40 -5.38
N SER A 73 14.31 -5.59 -4.22
CA SER A 73 13.31 -4.64 -3.68
C SER A 73 13.91 -3.24 -3.49
N GLU A 74 15.21 -3.15 -3.22
CA GLU A 74 15.95 -1.89 -3.09
C GLU A 74 16.16 -1.19 -4.43
N SER A 75 16.37 -1.93 -5.53
CA SER A 75 16.70 -1.36 -6.85
C SER A 75 15.48 -0.87 -7.65
N LEU A 76 14.28 -1.35 -7.34
CA LEU A 76 13.05 -1.01 -8.07
C LEU A 76 12.32 0.23 -7.54
N ASP A 77 12.11 1.30 -8.32
CA ASP A 77 11.25 2.42 -7.88
C ASP A 77 9.79 1.96 -7.68
N PHE A 78 8.95 2.70 -6.95
CA PHE A 78 7.51 2.35 -6.81
C PHE A 78 6.80 2.29 -8.16
N ASP A 79 7.31 3.06 -9.11
CA ASP A 79 6.88 3.00 -10.51
C ASP A 79 7.23 1.66 -11.19
N GLU A 80 8.11 0.85 -10.60
CA GLU A 80 8.63 -0.43 -11.09
C GLU A 80 8.19 -1.65 -10.23
N ILE A 81 7.51 -1.45 -9.09
CA ILE A 81 6.95 -2.52 -8.23
C ILE A 81 5.70 -3.12 -8.90
N MET A 82 5.96 -3.92 -9.93
CA MET A 82 4.96 -4.30 -10.93
C MET A 82 4.10 -5.52 -10.61
N GLN A 83 4.37 -6.28 -9.55
CA GLN A 83 3.90 -7.68 -9.51
C GLN A 83 3.29 -8.13 -8.20
N ARG A 84 2.27 -9.00 -8.30
CA ARG A 84 1.55 -9.57 -7.16
C ARG A 84 2.59 -10.29 -6.31
N ASP A 85 2.51 -10.13 -4.99
CA ASP A 85 3.13 -11.12 -4.12
C ASP A 85 2.51 -12.47 -4.47
N ILE A 86 3.36 -13.44 -4.81
CA ILE A 86 2.92 -14.78 -5.14
C ILE A 86 2.56 -15.45 -3.81
N ASP A 87 1.33 -15.96 -3.74
CA ASP A 87 0.85 -16.76 -2.61
C ASP A 87 1.41 -18.19 -2.75
N ASP A 88 2.68 -18.37 -2.39
CA ASP A 88 3.40 -19.65 -2.48
C ASP A 88 2.68 -20.79 -1.73
N ALA A 89 1.98 -20.45 -0.63
CA ALA A 89 1.13 -21.38 0.10
C ALA A 89 0.00 -21.90 -0.77
N ARG A 90 -0.74 -21.00 -1.42
CA ARG A 90 -1.80 -21.34 -2.36
C ARG A 90 -1.26 -22.10 -3.57
N VAL A 91 -0.09 -21.71 -4.09
CA VAL A 91 0.56 -22.44 -5.18
C VAL A 91 0.78 -23.90 -4.78
N SER A 92 1.39 -24.13 -3.61
CA SER A 92 1.65 -25.47 -3.10
C SER A 92 0.37 -26.23 -2.72
N SER A 93 -0.61 -25.56 -2.11
CA SER A 93 -1.79 -26.23 -1.56
C SER A 93 -2.90 -26.50 -2.57
N GLU A 94 -3.01 -25.69 -3.63
CA GLU A 94 -4.08 -25.78 -4.64
C GLU A 94 -3.55 -26.06 -6.04
N LEU A 95 -2.59 -25.26 -6.52
CA LEU A 95 -2.20 -25.28 -7.94
C LEU A 95 -1.31 -26.47 -8.33
N ILE A 96 -0.33 -26.81 -7.49
CA ILE A 96 0.51 -27.99 -7.73
C ILE A 96 -0.34 -29.28 -7.68
N PRO A 97 -1.22 -29.50 -6.68
CA PRO A 97 -2.18 -30.60 -6.72
C PRO A 97 -3.01 -30.57 -8.00
N TYR A 98 -3.60 -29.43 -8.38
CA TYR A 98 -4.40 -29.35 -9.60
C TYR A 98 -3.61 -29.75 -10.87
N LEU A 99 -2.32 -29.40 -10.96
CA LEU A 99 -1.44 -29.85 -12.05
C LEU A 99 -1.17 -31.37 -12.03
N LEU A 100 -0.91 -31.93 -10.84
CA LEU A 100 -0.47 -33.32 -10.68
C LEU A 100 -1.61 -34.34 -10.50
N ASP A 101 -2.83 -33.91 -10.16
CA ASP A 101 -3.88 -34.82 -9.67
C ASP A 101 -4.34 -35.87 -10.70
N GLU A 102 -4.42 -37.12 -10.24
CA GLU A 102 -5.02 -38.28 -10.93
C GLU A 102 -6.44 -38.58 -10.43
N LYS A 103 -6.90 -37.98 -9.31
CA LYS A 103 -8.13 -38.34 -8.58
C LYS A 103 -9.32 -37.39 -8.78
N SER A 104 -9.15 -36.27 -9.49
CA SER A 104 -10.26 -35.35 -9.77
C SER A 104 -11.22 -35.94 -10.81
N ALA A 105 -12.44 -36.26 -10.39
CA ALA A 105 -13.54 -36.73 -11.25
C ALA A 105 -14.03 -35.70 -12.29
N ASP A 106 -13.49 -34.46 -12.28
CA ASP A 106 -13.76 -33.42 -13.27
C ASP A 106 -12.71 -33.47 -14.40
N LEU A 107 -13.10 -34.11 -15.50
CA LEU A 107 -12.27 -34.58 -16.63
C LEU A 107 -11.57 -33.52 -17.51
N ILE A 108 -11.61 -32.22 -17.20
CA ILE A 108 -11.02 -31.18 -18.06
C ILE A 108 -10.21 -30.16 -17.25
N LYS A 109 -8.88 -30.21 -17.38
CA LYS A 109 -7.96 -29.20 -16.84
C LYS A 109 -7.65 -28.15 -17.91
N PHE A 110 -8.00 -26.89 -17.66
CA PHE A 110 -7.71 -25.78 -18.57
C PHE A 110 -6.92 -24.70 -17.84
N PHE A 111 -5.77 -24.33 -18.42
CA PHE A 111 -4.97 -23.22 -17.94
C PHE A 111 -4.98 -22.09 -18.96
N PRO A 112 -5.39 -20.88 -18.55
CA PRO A 112 -5.15 -19.71 -19.38
C PRO A 112 -3.63 -19.53 -19.57
N PRO A 113 -3.19 -18.84 -20.64
CA PRO A 113 -1.77 -18.61 -20.88
C PRO A 113 -1.08 -17.83 -19.76
N ILE A 114 0.19 -18.13 -19.53
CA ILE A 114 1.11 -17.31 -18.72
C ILE A 114 1.59 -16.17 -19.60
N VAL A 115 1.49 -14.93 -19.13
CA VAL A 115 1.91 -13.75 -19.90
C VAL A 115 3.26 -13.27 -19.40
N VAL A 116 4.21 -13.18 -20.31
CA VAL A 116 5.61 -12.82 -20.05
C VAL A 116 5.96 -11.62 -20.92
N VAL A 117 6.65 -10.63 -20.38
CA VAL A 117 7.22 -9.53 -21.17
C VAL A 117 8.73 -9.70 -21.26
N VAL A 118 9.27 -9.49 -22.46
CA VAL A 118 10.72 -9.52 -22.73
C VAL A 118 11.28 -8.11 -22.49
N LEU A 119 11.98 -7.90 -21.37
CA LEU A 119 12.54 -6.59 -21.04
C LEU A 119 14.06 -6.56 -21.25
N PRO A 120 14.62 -5.59 -21.99
CA PRO A 120 16.06 -5.37 -22.04
C PRO A 120 16.56 -4.85 -20.69
N LEU A 121 17.77 -5.23 -20.31
CA LEU A 121 18.44 -4.75 -19.10
C LEU A 121 19.42 -3.61 -19.45
N VAL A 122 19.57 -2.66 -18.53
CA VAL A 122 20.61 -1.63 -18.61
C VAL A 122 21.98 -2.30 -18.40
N GLU A 123 22.99 -1.94 -19.20
CA GLU A 123 24.32 -2.53 -19.06
C GLU A 123 24.88 -2.29 -17.64
N ASN A 124 25.33 -3.37 -16.99
CA ASN A 124 25.87 -3.38 -15.62
C ASN A 124 24.87 -2.99 -14.50
N GLU A 125 23.56 -2.91 -14.79
CA GLU A 125 22.52 -2.69 -13.78
C GLU A 125 21.43 -3.76 -13.86
N GLU A 126 20.96 -4.24 -12.70
CA GLU A 126 19.75 -5.07 -12.63
C GLU A 126 18.49 -4.18 -12.72
N LYS A 127 18.32 -3.47 -13.83
CA LYS A 127 17.16 -2.60 -14.09
C LYS A 127 16.69 -2.71 -15.54
N PRO A 128 15.37 -2.65 -15.79
CA PRO A 128 14.86 -2.63 -17.15
C PRO A 128 15.21 -1.32 -17.86
N ALA A 129 15.68 -1.41 -19.10
CA ALA A 129 15.92 -0.22 -19.94
C ALA A 129 14.61 0.46 -20.34
N LYS A 130 14.68 1.75 -20.68
CA LYS A 130 13.51 2.57 -21.02
C LYS A 130 12.88 2.16 -22.35
N PHE A 131 13.72 1.82 -23.33
CA PHE A 131 13.33 1.46 -24.70
C PHE A 131 14.12 0.24 -25.18
N TYR A 132 13.62 -0.40 -26.24
CA TYR A 132 14.41 -1.40 -26.97
C TYR A 132 15.48 -0.72 -27.84
N PRO A 133 16.62 -1.39 -28.08
CA PRO A 133 17.48 -1.01 -29.20
C PRO A 133 16.68 -0.94 -30.50
N LYS A 134 17.09 -0.06 -31.41
CA LYS A 134 16.41 0.20 -32.69
C LYS A 134 15.89 -1.08 -33.35
N VAL A 135 14.62 -1.07 -33.74
CA VAL A 135 13.97 -2.21 -34.38
C VAL A 135 14.12 -2.11 -35.89
N HIS A 136 14.54 -3.22 -36.50
CA HIS A 136 14.76 -3.37 -37.92
C HIS A 136 13.80 -4.41 -38.49
N GLU A 137 13.16 -4.07 -39.61
CA GLU A 137 12.36 -4.99 -40.41
C GLU A 137 13.11 -5.39 -41.68
N ILE A 138 13.23 -6.69 -41.91
CA ILE A 138 13.95 -7.26 -43.05
C ILE A 138 13.02 -8.26 -43.74
N LYS A 139 12.67 -7.97 -45.00
CA LYS A 139 11.95 -8.91 -45.87
C LYS A 139 12.94 -9.54 -46.84
N LYS A 140 13.04 -10.87 -46.82
CA LYS A 140 13.81 -11.65 -47.78
C LYS A 140 12.85 -12.56 -48.55
N GLU A 141 12.47 -12.15 -49.76
CA GLU A 141 11.65 -12.95 -50.67
C GLU A 141 12.48 -13.49 -51.84
N ASP A 142 12.14 -14.68 -52.30
CA ASP A 142 12.59 -15.24 -53.57
C ASP A 142 11.66 -14.83 -54.72
N ASP A 143 12.08 -15.08 -55.97
CA ASP A 143 11.31 -14.76 -57.18
C ASP A 143 9.95 -15.50 -57.25
N ALA A 144 9.73 -16.51 -56.40
CA ALA A 144 8.47 -17.26 -56.28
C ALA A 144 7.54 -16.72 -55.18
N GLY A 145 7.87 -15.57 -54.58
CA GLY A 145 7.09 -14.94 -53.51
C GLY A 145 7.11 -15.73 -52.20
N LYS A 146 8.11 -16.59 -51.99
CA LYS A 146 8.36 -17.28 -50.73
C LYS A 146 9.54 -16.63 -50.04
N GLY A 147 9.45 -16.47 -48.72
CA GLY A 147 10.46 -15.71 -48.02
C GLY A 147 10.40 -15.82 -46.52
N ASN A 148 11.24 -15.02 -45.87
CA ASN A 148 11.25 -14.81 -44.44
C ASN A 148 11.09 -13.31 -44.16
N PHE A 149 10.16 -12.99 -43.26
CA PHE A 149 10.06 -11.69 -42.60
C PHE A 149 10.78 -11.78 -41.26
N ILE A 150 11.76 -10.91 -41.06
CA ILE A 150 12.53 -10.82 -39.83
C ILE A 150 12.29 -9.45 -39.20
N LEU A 151 11.82 -9.44 -37.95
CA LEU A 151 11.74 -8.25 -37.12
C LEU A 151 12.73 -8.42 -35.97
N ARG A 152 13.73 -7.54 -35.88
CA ARG A 152 14.87 -7.66 -34.96
C ARG A 152 15.08 -6.37 -34.18
N SER A 153 15.26 -6.46 -32.87
CA SER A 153 15.75 -5.34 -32.06
C SER A 153 17.26 -5.41 -31.89
N GLY A 154 17.98 -4.38 -32.36
CA GLY A 154 19.43 -4.27 -32.32
C GLY A 154 20.18 -4.85 -33.53
N PHE A 155 21.45 -4.45 -33.66
CA PHE A 155 22.38 -4.96 -34.68
C PHE A 155 22.89 -6.37 -34.34
N PRO A 156 23.36 -7.16 -35.34
CA PRO A 156 24.07 -8.41 -35.11
C PRO A 156 25.13 -8.33 -34.00
N GLY A 157 25.08 -9.23 -33.02
CA GLY A 157 25.94 -9.26 -31.83
C GLY A 157 25.44 -8.40 -30.65
N LYS A 158 24.43 -7.54 -30.87
CA LYS A 158 23.79 -6.72 -29.83
C LYS A 158 22.27 -6.93 -29.77
N GLU A 159 21.76 -7.99 -30.36
CA GLU A 159 20.31 -8.22 -30.43
C GLU A 159 19.70 -8.52 -29.05
N VAL A 160 18.45 -8.08 -28.90
CA VAL A 160 17.60 -8.35 -27.73
C VAL A 160 16.58 -9.45 -28.06
N PHE A 161 15.86 -9.29 -29.17
CA PHE A 161 14.92 -10.28 -29.67
C PHE A 161 14.84 -10.27 -31.21
N GLN A 162 14.40 -11.38 -31.78
CA GLN A 162 14.14 -11.53 -33.22
C GLN A 162 12.92 -12.43 -33.47
N PHE A 163 11.93 -11.91 -34.19
CA PHE A 163 10.85 -12.69 -34.79
C PHE A 163 11.24 -13.10 -36.21
N GLU A 164 10.99 -14.35 -36.57
CA GLU A 164 11.12 -14.88 -37.92
C GLU A 164 9.77 -15.48 -38.33
N GLN A 165 9.15 -14.95 -39.38
CA GLN A 165 7.87 -15.38 -39.93
C GLN A 165 8.04 -15.76 -41.40
N ARG A 166 7.30 -16.77 -41.87
CA ARG A 166 7.33 -17.15 -43.30
C ARG A 166 6.49 -16.18 -44.13
N ILE A 167 6.97 -15.88 -45.33
CA ILE A 167 6.21 -15.16 -46.35
C ILE A 167 5.76 -16.17 -47.41
N LYS A 168 4.50 -16.10 -47.81
CA LYS A 168 3.95 -16.91 -48.90
C LYS A 168 3.05 -16.03 -49.76
N SER A 169 3.42 -15.89 -51.03
CA SER A 169 2.68 -15.07 -52.01
C SER A 169 2.54 -13.60 -51.59
N GLY A 170 3.58 -13.02 -50.99
CA GLY A 170 3.59 -11.64 -50.50
C GLY A 170 3.00 -11.44 -49.10
N ASP A 171 2.27 -12.42 -48.57
CA ASP A 171 1.64 -12.34 -47.25
C ASP A 171 2.53 -12.94 -46.15
N ILE A 172 2.64 -12.22 -45.03
CA ILE A 172 3.33 -12.69 -43.82
C ILE A 172 2.40 -13.67 -43.10
N LEU A 173 2.83 -14.92 -42.95
CA LEU A 173 2.09 -15.95 -42.24
C LEU A 173 2.24 -15.76 -40.72
N ASN A 174 1.11 -15.72 -40.01
CA ASN A 174 1.06 -15.49 -38.56
C ASN A 174 1.01 -16.79 -37.74
N HIS A 175 0.48 -17.89 -38.31
CA HIS A 175 0.12 -19.08 -37.53
C HIS A 175 1.01 -20.30 -37.74
N ASP A 176 1.90 -20.32 -38.75
CA ASP A 176 2.73 -21.49 -39.08
C ASP A 176 4.23 -21.15 -39.14
N LEU A 177 5.06 -21.96 -38.46
CA LEU A 177 6.53 -21.93 -38.51
C LEU A 177 7.16 -20.61 -38.08
N ALA A 178 6.50 -19.83 -37.22
CA ALA A 178 7.10 -18.63 -36.65
C ALA A 178 8.12 -19.02 -35.57
N ARG A 179 9.22 -18.28 -35.52
CA ARG A 179 10.28 -18.48 -34.52
C ARG A 179 10.54 -17.19 -33.76
N LEU A 180 10.71 -17.31 -32.46
CA LEU A 180 11.19 -16.23 -31.60
C LEU A 180 12.56 -16.61 -31.07
N ARG A 181 13.51 -15.70 -31.24
CA ARG A 181 14.86 -15.83 -30.70
C ARG A 181 15.11 -14.68 -29.73
N ILE A 182 15.68 -14.96 -28.57
CA ILE A 182 15.92 -13.99 -27.50
C ILE A 182 17.37 -14.10 -27.03
N ASN A 183 17.95 -12.98 -26.60
CA ASN A 183 19.23 -12.95 -25.90
C ASN A 183 19.01 -12.92 -24.39
N THR A 184 19.19 -14.05 -23.71
CA THR A 184 18.91 -14.18 -22.26
C THR A 184 19.93 -13.48 -21.36
N TYR A 185 21.08 -13.08 -21.89
CA TYR A 185 22.07 -12.29 -21.15
C TYR A 185 21.75 -10.80 -21.12
N LYS A 186 21.07 -10.29 -22.16
CA LYS A 186 20.68 -8.87 -22.27
C LYS A 186 19.22 -8.62 -21.94
N THR A 187 18.45 -9.67 -21.72
CA THR A 187 17.01 -9.57 -21.45
C THR A 187 16.61 -10.36 -20.22
N SER A 188 15.53 -9.90 -19.61
CA SER A 188 14.85 -10.63 -18.58
C SER A 188 13.43 -11.00 -19.03
N LEU A 189 13.05 -12.26 -18.80
CA LEU A 189 11.73 -12.80 -19.08
C LEU A 189 10.83 -12.64 -17.86
N VAL A 190 10.06 -11.56 -17.86
CA VAL A 190 9.31 -11.12 -16.69
C VAL A 190 7.84 -11.58 -16.76
N ILE A 191 7.40 -12.41 -15.80
CA ILE A 191 6.03 -12.95 -15.77
C ILE A 191 5.04 -11.90 -15.26
N ILE A 192 4.26 -11.26 -16.13
CA ILE A 192 3.32 -10.19 -15.77
C ILE A 192 1.95 -10.73 -15.33
N ASP A 193 1.46 -11.78 -15.97
CA ASP A 193 0.23 -12.46 -15.54
C ASP A 193 0.42 -13.98 -15.49
N GLY A 194 -0.36 -14.64 -14.62
CA GLY A 194 -0.24 -16.07 -14.37
C GLY A 194 0.91 -16.44 -13.44
N GLN A 195 1.40 -15.50 -12.63
CA GLN A 195 2.52 -15.69 -11.70
C GLN A 195 2.37 -16.93 -10.80
N HIS A 196 1.20 -17.17 -10.21
CA HIS A 196 0.95 -18.37 -9.40
C HIS A 196 1.02 -19.67 -10.23
N ARG A 197 0.50 -19.65 -11.47
CA ARG A 197 0.51 -20.79 -12.40
C ARG A 197 1.95 -21.10 -12.84
N ALA A 198 2.67 -20.05 -13.21
CA ALA A 198 4.09 -20.14 -13.55
C ALA A 198 4.92 -20.65 -12.38
N MET A 199 4.66 -20.18 -11.16
CA MET A 199 5.38 -20.67 -9.97
C MET A 199 5.07 -22.11 -9.62
N ALA A 200 3.87 -22.62 -9.87
CA ALA A 200 3.61 -24.04 -9.70
C ALA A 200 4.55 -24.88 -10.60
N LEU A 201 4.70 -24.47 -11.87
CA LEU A 201 5.58 -25.12 -12.82
C LEU A 201 7.06 -24.96 -12.45
N LEU A 202 7.48 -23.74 -12.09
CA LEU A 202 8.86 -23.44 -11.69
C LEU A 202 9.25 -24.17 -10.40
N ALA A 203 8.35 -24.26 -9.42
CA ALA A 203 8.61 -25.00 -8.18
C ALA A 203 8.84 -26.49 -8.45
N LEU A 204 8.00 -27.12 -9.28
CA LEU A 204 8.20 -28.50 -9.71
C LEU A 204 9.52 -28.69 -10.45
N TYR A 205 9.84 -27.80 -11.40
CA TYR A 205 11.11 -27.78 -12.11
C TYR A 205 12.30 -27.73 -11.15
N ARG A 206 12.28 -26.80 -10.20
CA ARG A 206 13.37 -26.56 -9.23
C ARG A 206 13.51 -27.70 -8.21
N ASN A 207 12.44 -28.40 -7.87
CA ASN A 207 12.50 -29.59 -7.01
C ASN A 207 13.04 -30.83 -7.75
N LEU A 208 12.88 -30.88 -9.07
CA LEU A 208 13.40 -31.97 -9.91
C LEU A 208 14.89 -31.79 -10.28
N LYS A 209 15.35 -30.54 -10.42
CA LYS A 209 16.74 -30.17 -10.77
C LYS A 209 17.50 -29.66 -9.54
N GLU A 210 18.56 -30.38 -9.16
CA GLU A 210 19.39 -30.01 -8.00
C GLU A 210 20.08 -28.65 -8.20
N GLY A 211 20.22 -27.89 -7.10
CA GLY A 211 20.88 -26.56 -7.11
C GLY A 211 20.02 -25.38 -7.56
N GLN A 212 18.82 -25.59 -8.12
CA GLN A 212 18.02 -24.47 -8.65
C GLN A 212 17.43 -23.54 -7.56
N TRP A 213 17.38 -24.00 -6.32
CA TRP A 213 16.99 -23.22 -5.14
C TRP A 213 18.17 -22.54 -4.43
N SER A 214 19.41 -22.70 -4.89
CA SER A 214 20.61 -22.25 -4.15
C SER A 214 20.86 -20.75 -4.21
N SER A 215 20.10 -19.98 -4.99
CA SER A 215 20.26 -18.54 -5.02
C SER A 215 19.65 -17.90 -3.76
N GLU A 216 20.34 -16.90 -3.22
CA GLU A 216 19.93 -16.17 -2.02
C GLU A 216 18.50 -15.62 -2.12
N ARG A 217 18.10 -15.18 -3.33
CA ARG A 217 16.75 -14.66 -3.61
C ARG A 217 15.64 -15.72 -3.67
N ARG A 218 15.99 -16.99 -3.91
CA ARG A 218 15.01 -18.10 -4.00
C ARG A 218 14.89 -18.88 -2.70
N LEU A 219 15.94 -18.88 -1.88
CA LEU A 219 16.01 -19.64 -0.64
C LEU A 219 14.85 -19.38 0.34
N PRO A 220 14.37 -18.12 0.53
CA PRO A 220 13.23 -17.85 1.43
C PRO A 220 11.94 -18.57 1.04
N PHE A 221 11.76 -18.91 -0.24
CA PHE A 221 10.53 -19.51 -0.76
C PHE A 221 10.58 -21.04 -0.86
N LYS A 222 11.76 -21.65 -0.71
CA LYS A 222 11.96 -23.10 -0.88
C LYS A 222 11.07 -23.93 0.05
N ASP A 223 10.93 -23.50 1.30
CA ASP A 223 10.23 -24.26 2.34
C ASP A 223 8.75 -24.48 2.00
N TYR A 224 8.10 -23.53 1.31
CA TYR A 224 6.71 -23.67 0.85
C TYR A 224 6.47 -24.86 -0.09
N TYR A 225 7.52 -25.27 -0.82
CA TYR A 225 7.44 -26.32 -1.83
C TYR A 225 8.13 -27.62 -1.38
N SER A 226 8.62 -27.66 -0.14
CA SER A 226 9.35 -28.81 0.40
C SER A 226 8.52 -30.09 0.49
N GLU A 227 7.20 -29.97 0.62
CA GLU A 227 6.26 -31.11 0.60
C GLU A 227 6.29 -31.87 -0.75
N TRP A 228 6.65 -31.20 -1.85
CA TRP A 228 6.75 -31.77 -3.20
C TRP A 228 8.13 -32.37 -3.46
N THR A 229 8.47 -33.45 -2.76
CA THR A 229 9.77 -34.13 -2.93
C THR A 229 9.97 -34.68 -4.34
N LYS A 230 11.22 -34.73 -4.82
CA LYS A 230 11.59 -35.29 -6.14
C LYS A 230 10.96 -36.65 -6.40
N ASN A 231 11.03 -37.56 -5.43
CA ASN A 231 10.46 -38.91 -5.55
C ASN A 231 8.93 -38.91 -5.66
N TYR A 232 8.24 -37.97 -4.99
CA TYR A 232 6.79 -37.86 -5.07
C TYR A 232 6.36 -37.30 -6.42
N ILE A 233 7.03 -36.24 -6.91
CA ILE A 233 6.74 -35.64 -8.22
C ILE A 233 6.98 -36.65 -9.36
N GLN A 234 8.04 -37.45 -9.27
CA GLN A 234 8.36 -38.49 -10.27
C GLN A 234 7.33 -39.62 -10.34
N GLY A 235 6.43 -39.74 -9.36
CA GLY A 235 5.31 -40.68 -9.40
C GLY A 235 4.20 -40.30 -10.39
N PHE A 236 4.19 -39.07 -10.92
CA PHE A 236 3.14 -38.54 -11.79
C PHE A 236 3.54 -38.48 -13.27
N GLN A 237 2.56 -38.38 -14.17
CA GLN A 237 2.75 -38.26 -15.63
C GLN A 237 3.11 -36.82 -16.06
N LEU A 238 4.39 -36.45 -15.90
CA LEU A 238 4.87 -35.08 -16.16
C LEU A 238 4.92 -34.68 -17.65
N LYS A 239 5.06 -35.63 -18.57
CA LYS A 239 5.25 -35.38 -20.02
C LYS A 239 4.04 -34.74 -20.70
N GLU A 240 2.85 -34.91 -20.14
CA GLU A 240 1.60 -34.39 -20.69
C GLU A 240 1.29 -32.97 -20.20
N ILE A 241 2.00 -32.50 -19.17
CA ILE A 241 1.81 -31.16 -18.62
C ILE A 241 2.47 -30.16 -19.57
N LYS A 242 1.63 -29.48 -20.36
CA LYS A 242 2.01 -28.38 -21.25
C LYS A 242 1.14 -27.17 -20.95
N LEU A 243 1.76 -26.07 -20.55
CA LEU A 243 1.09 -24.81 -20.27
C LEU A 243 1.36 -23.81 -21.41
N PRO A 244 0.32 -23.12 -21.92
CA PRO A 244 0.53 -22.08 -22.91
C PRO A 244 1.23 -20.86 -22.29
N VAL A 245 2.17 -20.27 -23.03
CA VAL A 245 2.94 -19.08 -22.66
C VAL A 245 2.86 -18.06 -23.79
N ILE A 246 2.56 -16.82 -23.43
CA ILE A 246 2.56 -15.66 -24.33
C ILE A 246 3.77 -14.81 -23.96
N LEU A 247 4.70 -14.62 -24.89
CA LEU A 247 5.81 -13.67 -24.77
C LEU A 247 5.49 -12.38 -25.52
N CYS A 248 5.35 -11.28 -24.81
CA CYS A 248 5.02 -9.96 -25.32
C CYS A 248 6.27 -9.10 -25.50
N THR A 249 6.29 -8.34 -26.59
CA THR A 249 7.27 -7.30 -26.93
C THR A 249 6.54 -6.05 -27.38
N PHE A 250 7.21 -4.91 -27.36
CA PHE A 250 6.67 -3.63 -27.82
C PHE A 250 7.56 -3.04 -28.92
N PRO A 251 7.49 -3.55 -30.17
CA PRO A 251 8.41 -3.15 -31.24
C PRO A 251 8.43 -1.65 -31.52
N SER A 252 7.31 -0.95 -31.29
CA SER A 252 7.23 0.51 -31.48
C SER A 252 7.93 1.34 -30.40
N LEU A 253 8.29 0.74 -29.25
CA LEU A 253 8.97 1.41 -28.14
C LEU A 253 10.49 1.18 -28.22
N ASP A 254 11.08 1.60 -29.33
CA ASP A 254 12.52 1.57 -29.54
C ASP A 254 13.17 2.94 -29.30
N GLU A 255 14.48 3.04 -29.43
CA GLU A 255 15.25 4.28 -29.26
C GLU A 255 14.79 5.46 -30.14
N THR A 256 13.98 5.22 -31.17
CA THR A 256 13.43 6.25 -32.07
C THR A 256 12.03 6.73 -31.68
N TYR A 257 11.45 6.19 -30.59
CA TYR A 257 10.11 6.56 -30.14
C TYR A 257 10.06 7.97 -29.50
N GLU A 258 9.20 8.84 -30.04
CA GLU A 258 9.05 10.24 -29.61
C GLU A 258 7.83 10.49 -28.69
N GLY A 259 7.24 9.45 -28.08
CA GLY A 259 6.07 9.58 -27.20
C GLY A 259 6.35 9.44 -25.71
N ASP A 260 5.31 9.68 -24.89
CA ASP A 260 5.38 9.66 -23.42
C ASP A 260 5.31 8.25 -22.78
N CYS A 261 5.18 7.21 -23.60
CA CYS A 261 5.12 5.82 -23.17
C CYS A 261 6.51 5.17 -23.21
N ASP A 262 6.86 4.39 -22.18
CA ASP A 262 8.08 3.59 -22.14
C ASP A 262 7.75 2.11 -21.84
N LEU A 263 8.76 1.24 -21.88
CA LEU A 263 8.56 -0.20 -21.65
C LEU A 263 7.96 -0.51 -20.27
N ARG A 264 8.19 0.35 -19.27
CA ARG A 264 7.70 0.18 -17.89
C ARG A 264 6.22 0.51 -17.84
N LYS A 265 5.82 1.67 -18.38
CA LYS A 265 4.41 2.09 -18.52
C LYS A 265 3.61 1.11 -19.38
N ALA A 266 4.18 0.62 -20.49
CA ALA A 266 3.50 -0.36 -21.34
C ALA A 266 3.27 -1.69 -20.61
N SER A 267 4.26 -2.15 -19.84
CA SER A 267 4.14 -3.33 -18.98
C SER A 267 3.07 -3.17 -17.88
N ARG A 268 3.00 -1.99 -17.24
CA ARG A 268 1.95 -1.60 -16.28
C ARG A 268 0.56 -1.69 -16.88
N LEU A 269 0.39 -1.13 -18.06
CA LEU A 269 -0.91 -1.08 -18.74
C LEU A 269 -1.40 -2.49 -19.10
N ILE A 270 -0.52 -3.38 -19.57
CA ILE A 270 -0.87 -4.79 -19.79
C ILE A 270 -1.30 -5.45 -18.48
N PHE A 271 -0.53 -5.26 -17.40
CA PHE A 271 -0.87 -5.81 -16.08
C PHE A 271 -2.24 -5.34 -15.58
N LEU A 272 -2.50 -4.03 -15.60
CA LEU A 272 -3.77 -3.46 -15.16
C LEU A 272 -4.94 -3.94 -16.02
N THR A 273 -4.74 -4.04 -17.34
CA THR A 273 -5.77 -4.47 -18.28
C THR A 273 -6.16 -5.93 -18.07
N LEU A 274 -5.18 -6.83 -17.92
CA LEU A 274 -5.42 -8.26 -17.69
C LEU A 274 -6.09 -8.54 -16.33
N ASN A 275 -5.81 -7.71 -15.32
CA ASN A 275 -6.37 -7.90 -13.98
C ASN A 275 -7.78 -7.33 -13.77
N LYS A 276 -8.25 -6.43 -14.65
CA LYS A 276 -9.65 -5.96 -14.62
C LYS A 276 -10.67 -7.08 -14.86
N THR A 277 -10.25 -8.17 -15.51
CA THR A 277 -11.11 -9.31 -15.88
C THR A 277 -10.90 -10.58 -15.02
N ALA A 278 -9.83 -10.67 -14.22
CA ALA A 278 -9.52 -11.86 -13.41
C ALA A 278 -9.10 -11.51 -11.96
N ARG A 279 -9.81 -12.08 -10.96
CA ARG A 279 -9.69 -11.92 -9.49
C ARG A 279 -9.29 -10.50 -9.02
N LYS A 280 -10.24 -9.78 -8.41
CA LYS A 280 -10.12 -8.38 -7.95
C LYS A 280 -8.77 -8.10 -7.26
N VAL A 281 -7.99 -7.18 -7.83
CA VAL A 281 -6.80 -6.58 -7.20
C VAL A 281 -7.25 -5.74 -6.01
N SER A 282 -6.49 -5.75 -4.91
CA SER A 282 -6.78 -4.92 -3.73
C SER A 282 -6.89 -3.45 -4.08
N ASP A 283 -7.77 -2.71 -3.41
CA ASP A 283 -7.94 -1.28 -3.63
C ASP A 283 -6.62 -0.48 -3.41
N SER A 284 -5.83 -0.82 -2.39
CA SER A 284 -4.52 -0.22 -2.14
C SER A 284 -3.58 -0.36 -3.35
N ARG A 285 -3.58 -1.53 -3.98
CA ARG A 285 -2.70 -1.82 -5.10
C ARG A 285 -3.19 -1.17 -6.40
N ASN A 286 -4.50 -1.09 -6.61
CA ASN A 286 -5.05 -0.29 -7.70
C ASN A 286 -4.62 1.18 -7.56
N LYS A 287 -4.73 1.77 -6.36
CA LYS A 287 -4.26 3.14 -6.09
C LYS A 287 -2.76 3.31 -6.30
N LEU A 288 -1.93 2.37 -5.85
CA LEU A 288 -0.47 2.43 -6.05
C LEU A 288 -0.10 2.44 -7.54
N LEU A 289 -0.81 1.63 -8.34
CA LEU A 289 -0.52 1.41 -9.75
C LEU A 289 -1.28 2.32 -10.70
N ASP A 290 -2.13 3.22 -10.19
CA ASP A 290 -2.93 4.11 -11.04
C ASP A 290 -2.05 5.23 -11.62
N ASP A 291 -1.65 5.08 -12.88
CA ASP A 291 -0.94 6.12 -13.65
C ASP A 291 -1.90 7.17 -14.20
N SER A 292 -3.21 6.92 -14.11
CA SER A 292 -4.23 7.83 -14.60
C SER A 292 -4.77 8.73 -13.51
N ASP A 293 -4.29 8.65 -12.27
CA ASP A 293 -4.71 9.53 -11.17
C ASP A 293 -3.53 10.33 -10.61
N LEU A 294 -3.66 11.66 -10.68
CA LEU A 294 -2.65 12.58 -10.16
C LEU A 294 -2.43 12.41 -8.65
N ILE A 295 -3.47 12.05 -7.88
CA ILE A 295 -3.35 11.80 -6.43
C ILE A 295 -2.49 10.57 -6.15
N ALA A 296 -2.61 9.53 -6.99
CA ALA A 296 -1.75 8.35 -6.90
C ALA A 296 -0.29 8.70 -7.19
N SER A 297 -0.03 9.61 -8.14
CA SER A 297 1.32 10.13 -8.40
C SER A 297 1.92 10.85 -7.20
N PHE A 298 1.18 11.76 -6.57
CA PHE A 298 1.62 12.47 -5.36
C PHE A 298 1.93 11.50 -4.20
N MET A 299 1.08 10.48 -4.02
CA MET A 299 1.30 9.43 -3.05
C MET A 299 2.58 8.63 -3.35
N ARG A 300 2.83 8.24 -4.61
CA ARG A 300 4.05 7.54 -5.01
C ARG A 300 5.30 8.39 -4.71
N ARG A 301 5.27 9.71 -4.95
CA ARG A 301 6.39 10.61 -4.58
C ARG A 301 6.66 10.62 -3.07
N CYS A 302 5.63 10.61 -2.23
CA CYS A 302 5.80 10.45 -0.79
C CYS A 302 6.47 9.11 -0.43
N LEU A 303 6.02 8.01 -1.04
CA LEU A 303 6.57 6.68 -0.82
C LEU A 303 8.03 6.59 -1.28
N SER A 304 8.37 7.14 -2.45
CA SER A 304 9.75 7.20 -2.97
C SER A 304 10.67 7.95 -2.00
N GLN A 305 10.24 9.08 -1.43
CA GLN A 305 11.02 9.77 -0.40
C GLN A 305 11.19 8.96 0.89
N ILE A 306 10.17 8.19 1.31
CA ILE A 306 10.29 7.29 2.47
C ILE A 306 11.27 6.15 2.18
N LYS A 307 11.23 5.58 0.97
CA LYS A 307 12.11 4.48 0.56
C LYS A 307 13.58 4.89 0.50
N GLN A 308 13.88 6.12 0.11
CA GLN A 308 15.26 6.63 0.05
C GLN A 308 15.90 6.81 1.44
N LYS A 309 15.15 6.61 2.54
CA LYS A 309 15.69 6.75 3.90
C LYS A 309 16.53 5.55 4.30
N ASP A 310 17.77 5.84 4.68
CA ASP A 310 18.77 4.87 5.13
C ASP A 310 19.05 4.99 6.63
N SER A 311 20.04 4.25 7.13
CA SER A 311 20.47 4.29 8.55
C SER A 311 20.98 5.66 9.04
N ARG A 312 21.32 6.60 8.15
CA ARG A 312 21.82 7.95 8.50
C ARG A 312 20.71 8.98 8.62
N SER A 313 19.49 8.63 8.23
CA SER A 313 18.31 9.48 8.36
C SER A 313 18.04 9.83 9.83
N ASN A 314 17.66 11.09 10.09
CA ASN A 314 17.41 11.59 11.45
C ASN A 314 16.23 10.91 12.16
N TYR A 315 15.29 10.35 11.40
CA TYR A 315 14.10 9.66 11.90
C TYR A 315 14.11 8.19 11.51
N SER A 316 13.36 7.39 12.27
CA SER A 316 13.37 5.93 12.16
C SER A 316 12.41 5.38 11.11
N LEU A 317 11.58 6.22 10.49
CA LEU A 317 10.61 5.81 9.47
C LEU A 317 11.32 5.17 8.25
N ARG A 318 10.93 3.95 7.89
CA ARG A 318 11.38 3.23 6.69
C ARG A 318 10.20 2.72 5.90
N ILE A 319 10.48 2.20 4.70
CA ILE A 319 9.42 1.71 3.84
C ILE A 319 8.62 0.55 4.43
N PHE A 320 9.26 -0.33 5.21
CA PHE A 320 8.56 -1.43 5.89
C PHE A 320 7.55 -0.95 6.94
N ASN A 321 7.60 0.32 7.36
CA ASN A 321 6.60 0.93 8.24
C ASN A 321 5.33 1.38 7.49
N VAL A 322 5.28 1.20 6.18
CA VAL A 322 4.12 1.51 5.33
C VAL A 322 3.53 0.23 4.78
N GLU A 323 2.22 0.02 4.99
CA GLU A 323 1.49 -1.10 4.43
C GLU A 323 1.22 -0.89 2.93
N LEU A 324 1.94 -1.61 2.07
CA LEU A 324 1.88 -1.49 0.61
C LEU A 324 0.70 -2.27 0.00
N ASP A 325 0.28 -3.37 0.63
CA ASP A 325 -0.84 -4.19 0.15
C ASP A 325 -1.83 -4.54 1.27
N GLN A 326 -3.08 -4.10 1.11
CA GLN A 326 -4.19 -4.35 2.03
C GLN A 326 -5.15 -5.35 1.41
N PHE A 327 -5.20 -6.55 1.96
CA PHE A 327 -6.16 -7.56 1.53
C PHE A 327 -7.54 -7.38 2.18
N ASP A 328 -8.61 -7.67 1.43
CA ASP A 328 -10.04 -7.55 1.77
C ASP A 328 -10.64 -6.13 1.76
N ASP A 329 -10.05 -5.16 1.06
CA ASP A 329 -10.49 -3.75 1.01
C ASP A 329 -10.66 -3.11 2.41
N LYS A 330 -10.08 -3.72 3.45
CA LYS A 330 -10.12 -3.22 4.83
C LYS A 330 -9.14 -2.08 4.99
N LEU A 331 -9.59 -0.98 5.62
CA LEU A 331 -8.76 0.19 5.90
C LEU A 331 -7.88 0.06 7.14
N LYS A 332 -8.04 -1.01 7.92
CA LYS A 332 -7.23 -1.27 9.12
C LYS A 332 -5.90 -1.93 8.73
N ILE A 333 -4.80 -1.38 9.26
CA ILE A 333 -3.46 -1.95 9.11
C ILE A 333 -3.41 -3.35 9.73
N LYS A 334 -2.90 -4.32 8.97
CA LYS A 334 -2.72 -5.71 9.42
C LYS A 334 -1.26 -5.99 9.83
N SER A 335 -0.29 -5.34 9.17
CA SER A 335 1.12 -5.49 9.52
C SER A 335 1.45 -4.87 10.89
N PRO A 336 2.01 -5.64 11.85
CA PRO A 336 2.31 -5.13 13.19
C PRO A 336 3.42 -4.07 13.22
N ILE A 337 4.30 -4.06 12.20
CA ILE A 337 5.43 -3.14 12.08
C ILE A 337 5.10 -1.88 11.25
N ALA A 338 3.88 -1.79 10.71
CA ALA A 338 3.43 -0.65 9.93
C ALA A 338 2.68 0.36 10.81
N VAL A 339 2.92 1.65 10.55
CA VAL A 339 2.17 2.76 11.18
C VAL A 339 1.13 3.37 10.24
N THR A 340 1.32 3.25 8.93
CA THR A 340 0.42 3.81 7.90
C THR A 340 0.35 2.85 6.71
N GLY A 341 -0.46 3.16 5.71
CA GLY A 341 -0.59 2.35 4.49
C GLY A 341 -0.87 3.19 3.26
N VAL A 342 -0.78 2.56 2.09
CA VAL A 342 -1.05 3.19 0.78
C VAL A 342 -2.43 3.86 0.76
N SER A 343 -3.46 3.15 1.22
CA SER A 343 -4.82 3.70 1.31
C SER A 343 -4.93 4.91 2.25
N HIS A 344 -4.10 4.98 3.30
CA HIS A 344 -4.12 6.07 4.27
C HIS A 344 -3.49 7.32 3.67
N LEU A 345 -2.29 7.17 3.08
CA LEU A 345 -1.60 8.25 2.39
C LEU A 345 -2.44 8.79 1.24
N TYR A 346 -3.00 7.91 0.41
CA TYR A 346 -3.88 8.31 -0.68
C TYR A 346 -5.07 9.13 -0.17
N TYR A 347 -5.78 8.63 0.86
CA TYR A 347 -6.92 9.32 1.45
C TYR A 347 -6.51 10.70 1.98
N MET A 348 -5.42 10.79 2.75
CA MET A 348 -4.92 12.06 3.28
C MET A 348 -4.59 13.06 2.16
N ILE A 349 -3.91 12.63 1.10
CA ILE A 349 -3.51 13.50 -0.01
C ILE A 349 -4.74 13.93 -0.82
N GLU A 350 -5.67 13.01 -1.10
CA GLU A 350 -6.93 13.31 -1.79
C GLU A 350 -7.71 14.41 -1.04
N HIS A 351 -7.82 14.27 0.28
CA HIS A 351 -8.52 15.23 1.14
C HIS A 351 -7.72 16.49 1.48
N LEU A 352 -6.42 16.48 1.24
CA LEU A 352 -5.61 17.69 1.33
C LEU A 352 -5.75 18.53 0.05
N MET A 353 -5.68 17.88 -1.11
CA MET A 353 -5.63 18.55 -2.41
C MET A 353 -7.01 18.93 -2.95
N LEU A 354 -8.01 18.07 -2.78
CA LEU A 354 -9.32 18.21 -3.44
C LEU A 354 -10.42 18.67 -2.50
N ASN A 355 -10.09 19.34 -1.39
CA ASN A 355 -11.04 19.73 -0.36
C ASN A 355 -11.48 21.20 -0.44
N GLU A 356 -12.78 21.45 -0.20
CA GLU A 356 -13.38 22.77 -0.13
C GLU A 356 -13.70 23.13 1.33
N SER A 357 -13.76 24.44 1.64
CA SER A 357 -14.02 24.93 3.00
C SER A 357 -15.34 24.42 3.61
N LYS A 358 -16.35 24.13 2.77
CA LYS A 358 -17.67 23.65 3.22
C LYS A 358 -17.71 22.15 3.58
N ASN A 359 -16.71 21.36 3.18
CA ASN A 359 -16.74 19.90 3.36
C ASN A 359 -16.46 19.44 4.79
N VAL A 360 -15.87 20.30 5.61
CA VAL A 360 -15.54 20.03 7.01
C VAL A 360 -16.19 21.10 7.87
N GLN A 361 -17.20 20.72 8.65
CA GLN A 361 -17.92 21.63 9.54
C GLN A 361 -17.93 21.10 10.97
N GLY A 362 -17.23 21.80 11.87
CA GLY A 362 -17.13 21.39 13.27
C GLY A 362 -16.61 19.95 13.42
N ILE A 363 -17.40 19.11 14.08
CA ILE A 363 -17.11 17.68 14.32
C ILE A 363 -17.92 16.72 13.45
N SER A 364 -18.72 17.25 12.52
CA SER A 364 -19.57 16.43 11.66
C SER A 364 -18.72 15.59 10.71
N SER A 365 -19.28 14.45 10.28
CA SER A 365 -18.68 13.62 9.24
C SER A 365 -18.35 14.48 8.03
N ARG A 366 -17.17 14.29 7.45
CA ARG A 366 -16.77 14.98 6.22
C ARG A 366 -17.78 14.65 5.10
N SER A 367 -18.21 15.66 4.35
CA SER A 367 -19.13 15.50 3.23
C SER A 367 -18.42 15.51 1.86
N GLY A 368 -19.04 14.88 0.86
CA GLY A 368 -18.62 14.93 -0.55
C GLY A 368 -18.08 13.62 -1.12
N LYS A 369 -18.20 13.46 -2.45
CA LYS A 369 -17.72 12.28 -3.20
C LYS A 369 -16.40 12.61 -3.91
N PHE A 370 -15.26 12.41 -3.22
CA PHE A 370 -13.95 12.88 -3.68
C PHE A 370 -13.45 12.16 -4.94
N TYR A 371 -13.76 10.88 -5.10
CA TYR A 371 -13.47 10.13 -6.32
C TYR A 371 -14.13 10.71 -7.60
N LYS A 372 -15.15 11.59 -7.47
CA LYS A 372 -15.77 12.29 -8.60
C LYS A 372 -15.14 13.67 -8.90
N ARG A 373 -14.21 14.13 -8.06
CA ARG A 373 -13.59 15.46 -8.16
C ARG A 373 -12.44 15.42 -9.16
N LYS A 374 -12.77 15.61 -10.44
CA LYS A 374 -11.79 15.61 -11.54
C LYS A 374 -11.19 16.99 -11.81
N ASP A 375 -11.96 18.04 -11.62
CA ASP A 375 -11.51 19.42 -11.86
C ASP A 375 -10.59 19.94 -10.74
N LEU A 376 -9.32 20.17 -11.07
CA LEU A 376 -8.30 20.59 -10.11
C LEU A 376 -8.45 22.04 -9.66
N GLU A 377 -9.09 22.89 -10.47
CA GLU A 377 -9.33 24.30 -10.15
C GLU A 377 -10.48 24.42 -9.14
N SER A 378 -11.67 23.91 -9.48
CA SER A 378 -12.86 24.02 -8.62
C SER A 378 -12.67 23.42 -7.23
N PHE A 379 -11.85 22.37 -7.11
CA PHE A 379 -11.60 21.69 -5.83
C PHE A 379 -10.31 22.15 -5.12
N GLY A 380 -9.67 23.21 -5.62
CA GLY A 380 -8.61 23.96 -4.93
C GLY A 380 -7.20 23.39 -5.05
N CYS A 381 -6.98 22.32 -5.81
CA CYS A 381 -5.65 21.76 -6.01
C CYS A 381 -4.71 22.76 -6.72
N PHE A 382 -5.17 23.37 -7.82
CA PHE A 382 -4.38 24.40 -8.52
C PHE A 382 -4.10 25.62 -7.66
N LYS A 383 -5.07 26.06 -6.86
CA LYS A 383 -4.86 27.16 -5.92
C LYS A 383 -3.79 26.84 -4.87
N ARG A 384 -3.74 25.59 -4.40
CA ARG A 384 -2.78 25.13 -3.37
C ARG A 384 -1.37 24.97 -3.91
N LEU A 385 -1.25 24.47 -5.14
CA LEU A 385 0.03 24.17 -5.77
C LEU A 385 0.54 25.29 -6.69
N ASP A 386 -0.19 26.40 -6.79
CA ASP A 386 0.06 27.45 -7.78
C ASP A 386 0.08 26.93 -9.23
N GLY A 387 -0.80 25.96 -9.52
CA GLY A 387 -0.77 25.15 -10.74
C GLY A 387 -0.86 25.97 -12.03
N ARG A 388 -1.61 27.08 -12.06
CA ARG A 388 -1.71 27.94 -13.25
C ARG A 388 -0.39 28.62 -13.59
N ASN A 389 0.35 29.09 -12.60
CA ASN A 389 1.65 29.72 -12.82
C ASN A 389 2.71 28.68 -13.19
N LEU A 390 2.63 27.48 -12.61
CA LEU A 390 3.56 26.39 -12.90
C LEU A 390 3.40 25.83 -14.32
N LEU A 391 2.17 25.66 -14.79
CA LEU A 391 1.87 25.00 -16.06
C LEU A 391 1.63 25.97 -17.23
N GLY A 392 1.32 27.23 -16.95
CA GLY A 392 0.81 28.17 -17.94
C GLY A 392 -0.69 27.95 -18.26
N SER A 393 -1.30 28.92 -18.94
CA SER A 393 -2.75 28.92 -19.22
C SER A 393 -3.20 27.67 -19.97
N ASP A 394 -2.53 27.37 -21.09
CA ASP A 394 -3.01 26.40 -22.07
C ASP A 394 -2.97 24.98 -21.52
N LEU A 395 -1.90 24.63 -20.80
CA LEU A 395 -1.76 23.32 -20.17
C LEU A 395 -2.66 23.19 -18.93
N SER A 396 -2.86 24.27 -18.17
CA SER A 396 -3.73 24.25 -16.99
C SER A 396 -5.20 23.99 -17.33
N GLU A 397 -5.71 24.51 -18.46
CA GLU A 397 -7.12 24.36 -18.84
C GLU A 397 -7.52 22.92 -19.20
N VAL A 398 -6.57 22.14 -19.74
CA VAL A 398 -6.81 20.75 -20.16
C VAL A 398 -6.42 19.73 -19.09
N THR A 399 -5.67 20.16 -18.07
CA THR A 399 -5.17 19.30 -17.00
C THR A 399 -6.24 19.07 -15.93
N GLN A 400 -6.68 17.82 -15.82
CA GLN A 400 -7.61 17.31 -14.80
C GLN A 400 -6.94 16.23 -13.98
N ARG A 401 -7.53 15.86 -12.83
CA ARG A 401 -7.05 14.79 -11.96
C ARG A 401 -6.77 13.50 -12.72
N ASP A 402 -7.67 13.15 -13.64
CA ASP A 402 -7.59 11.92 -14.42
C ASP A 402 -7.05 12.12 -15.84
N ASN A 403 -6.71 13.36 -16.24
CA ASN A 403 -6.22 13.67 -17.57
C ASN A 403 -5.12 14.74 -17.52
N PHE A 404 -3.87 14.33 -17.65
CA PHE A 404 -2.70 15.20 -17.53
C PHE A 404 -1.54 14.68 -18.39
N THR A 405 -0.60 15.55 -18.73
CA THR A 405 0.67 15.18 -19.40
C THR A 405 1.74 14.81 -18.38
N VAL A 406 2.82 14.16 -18.82
CA VAL A 406 3.95 13.83 -17.93
C VAL A 406 4.60 15.10 -17.37
N GLU A 407 4.73 16.14 -18.19
CA GLU A 407 5.25 17.44 -17.75
C GLU A 407 4.40 18.04 -16.63
N ALA A 408 3.06 18.06 -16.79
CA ALA A 408 2.14 18.56 -15.78
C ALA A 408 2.19 17.72 -14.50
N GLU A 409 2.25 16.40 -14.63
CA GLU A 409 2.39 15.47 -13.50
C GLU A 409 3.65 15.78 -12.68
N LEU A 410 4.81 15.87 -13.34
CA LEU A 410 6.09 16.12 -12.68
C LEU A 410 6.10 17.48 -11.97
N ALA A 411 5.67 18.55 -12.66
CA ALA A 411 5.65 19.89 -12.10
C ALA A 411 4.72 20.00 -10.87
N LEU A 412 3.50 19.46 -10.96
CA LEU A 412 2.55 19.48 -9.85
C LEU A 412 3.00 18.57 -8.70
N ALA A 413 3.60 17.42 -8.99
CA ALA A 413 4.08 16.49 -7.98
C ALA A 413 5.28 17.06 -7.20
N ASP A 414 6.19 17.75 -7.87
CA ASP A 414 7.32 18.42 -7.24
C ASP A 414 6.84 19.59 -6.36
N ALA A 415 5.90 20.41 -6.87
CA ALA A 415 5.28 21.49 -6.09
C ALA A 415 4.51 20.97 -4.86
N PHE A 416 3.80 19.85 -5.01
CA PHE A 416 3.14 19.17 -3.91
C PHE A 416 4.16 18.71 -2.87
N MET A 417 5.25 18.05 -3.29
CA MET A 417 6.28 17.57 -2.38
C MET A 417 6.96 18.72 -1.63
N ASP A 418 7.21 19.85 -2.31
CA ASP A 418 7.88 20.99 -1.72
C ASP A 418 7.09 21.71 -0.63
N SER A 419 5.77 21.59 -0.65
CA SER A 419 4.86 22.27 0.28
C SER A 419 4.15 21.29 1.22
N TYR A 420 3.25 20.47 0.68
CA TYR A 420 2.38 19.58 1.45
C TYR A 420 3.04 18.23 1.76
N GLY A 421 3.71 17.61 0.78
CA GLY A 421 4.32 16.28 0.91
C GLY A 421 5.37 16.20 2.03
N LYS A 422 6.24 17.22 2.13
CA LYS A 422 7.20 17.34 3.27
C LYS A 422 6.52 17.34 4.63
N ILE A 423 5.35 17.98 4.77
CA ILE A 423 4.59 18.00 6.03
C ILE A 423 3.88 16.67 6.28
N VAL A 424 3.32 16.02 5.25
CA VAL A 424 2.75 14.66 5.35
C VAL A 424 3.80 13.69 5.91
N ILE A 425 5.00 13.68 5.32
CA ILE A 425 6.11 12.84 5.79
C ILE A 425 6.57 13.27 7.19
N SER A 426 6.71 14.59 7.43
CA SER A 426 7.09 15.10 8.74
C SER A 426 6.10 14.71 9.84
N ALA A 427 4.80 14.58 9.55
CA ALA A 427 3.81 14.12 10.52
C ALA A 427 4.06 12.66 10.92
N LEU A 428 4.41 11.81 9.95
CA LEU A 428 4.76 10.40 10.19
C LEU A 428 6.09 10.23 10.94
N GLU A 429 7.00 11.19 10.81
CA GLU A 429 8.31 11.20 11.47
C GLU A 429 8.31 11.86 12.85
N LYS A 430 7.69 13.03 12.96
CA LYS A 430 7.80 13.90 14.15
C LYS A 430 6.73 13.63 15.18
N PHE A 431 5.65 12.92 14.85
CA PHE A 431 4.72 12.45 15.87
C PHE A 431 5.42 11.37 16.71
N THR A 432 5.79 11.72 17.94
CA THR A 432 6.68 10.91 18.78
C THR A 432 6.20 9.48 19.00
N PRO A 433 4.88 9.18 19.13
CA PRO A 433 4.41 7.80 19.14
C PRO A 433 4.82 7.00 17.89
N PHE A 434 4.71 7.57 16.69
CA PHE A 434 5.18 6.89 15.48
C PHE A 434 6.69 6.71 15.48
N GLU A 435 7.46 7.71 15.92
CA GLU A 435 8.92 7.56 16.04
C GLU A 435 9.30 6.44 17.02
N PHE A 436 8.65 6.33 18.18
CA PHE A 436 8.89 5.24 19.14
C PHE A 436 8.52 3.87 18.60
N HIS A 437 7.45 3.78 17.81
CA HIS A 437 7.12 2.57 17.06
C HIS A 437 8.23 2.23 16.07
N ASN A 438 8.63 3.17 15.22
CA ASN A 438 9.62 2.95 14.17
C ASN A 438 10.99 2.57 14.75
N GLN A 439 11.39 3.18 15.87
CA GLN A 439 12.60 2.80 16.62
C GLN A 439 12.54 1.36 17.13
N ALA A 440 11.39 0.93 17.65
CA ALA A 440 11.19 -0.45 18.10
C ALA A 440 11.24 -1.43 16.92
N VAL A 441 10.72 -1.05 15.74
CA VAL A 441 10.85 -1.86 14.51
C VAL A 441 12.30 -1.98 14.05
N LEU A 442 13.08 -0.89 14.07
CA LEU A 442 14.51 -0.95 13.76
C LEU A 442 15.30 -1.80 14.77
N ALA A 443 14.93 -1.77 16.04
CA ALA A 443 15.53 -2.64 17.05
C ALA A 443 15.22 -4.12 16.78
N LEU A 444 13.98 -4.41 16.37
CA LEU A 444 13.57 -5.75 15.95
C LEU A 444 14.38 -6.24 14.74
N GLU A 445 14.51 -5.42 13.69
CA GLU A 445 15.30 -5.77 12.51
C GLU A 445 16.76 -6.07 12.87
N LYS A 446 17.38 -5.21 13.68
CA LYS A 446 18.76 -5.40 14.16
C LYS A 446 18.93 -6.71 14.93
N ARG A 447 17.97 -7.09 15.77
CA ARG A 447 18.01 -8.38 16.50
C ARG A 447 17.94 -9.57 15.56
N ILE A 448 17.03 -9.53 14.58
CA ILE A 448 16.88 -10.60 13.59
C ILE A 448 18.17 -10.78 12.78
N LEU A 449 18.77 -9.67 12.34
CA LEU A 449 20.05 -9.68 11.63
C LEU A 449 21.21 -10.19 12.51
N ALA A 450 21.29 -9.76 13.77
CA ALA A 450 22.32 -10.22 14.70
C ALA A 450 22.23 -11.72 15.00
N ASN A 451 21.02 -12.27 15.03
CA ASN A 451 20.78 -13.69 15.21
C ASN A 451 20.93 -14.51 13.91
N GLN A 452 21.24 -13.86 12.79
CA GLN A 452 21.33 -14.47 11.45
C GLN A 452 20.07 -15.28 11.07
N ASP A 453 18.89 -14.85 11.54
CA ASP A 453 17.63 -15.55 11.23
C ASP A 453 17.16 -15.17 9.82
N THR A 454 17.57 -15.99 8.86
CA THR A 454 17.26 -15.82 7.43
C THR A 454 15.78 -16.04 7.10
N ARG A 455 14.99 -16.60 8.02
CA ARG A 455 13.55 -16.89 7.81
C ARG A 455 12.64 -15.77 8.30
N LEU A 456 12.94 -15.18 9.46
CA LEU A 456 12.09 -14.15 10.08
C LEU A 456 12.13 -12.83 9.32
N ARG A 457 13.30 -12.42 8.81
CA ARG A 457 13.44 -11.12 8.14
C ARG A 457 12.54 -10.98 6.91
N PRO A 458 12.51 -11.94 5.96
CA PRO A 458 11.62 -11.83 4.81
C PRO A 458 10.14 -11.79 5.20
N ILE A 459 9.73 -12.61 6.18
CA ILE A 459 8.34 -12.71 6.64
C ILE A 459 7.84 -11.40 7.24
N LEU A 460 8.68 -10.71 8.01
CA LEU A 460 8.31 -9.47 8.69
C LEU A 460 8.57 -8.21 7.85
N PHE A 461 9.64 -8.17 7.05
CA PHE A 461 10.16 -6.93 6.44
C PHE A 461 10.11 -6.87 4.90
N GLU A 462 10.18 -7.99 4.18
CA GLU A 462 10.38 -7.98 2.72
C GLU A 462 9.09 -8.14 1.90
N GLY A 463 7.98 -8.57 2.51
CA GLY A 463 6.69 -8.66 1.83
C GLY A 463 5.52 -8.87 2.79
N GLN A 464 4.54 -7.98 2.74
CA GLN A 464 3.40 -8.00 3.68
C GLN A 464 2.37 -9.09 3.36
N GLY A 465 2.42 -9.67 2.17
CA GLY A 465 1.74 -10.92 1.86
C GLY A 465 2.39 -12.15 2.51
N ILE A 466 3.70 -12.12 2.79
CA ILE A 466 4.48 -13.32 3.13
C ILE A 466 4.06 -13.91 4.48
N SER A 467 3.85 -13.09 5.52
CA SER A 467 3.40 -13.59 6.83
C SER A 467 2.05 -14.32 6.76
N ARG A 468 1.09 -13.79 6.00
CA ARG A 468 -0.19 -14.47 5.79
C ARG A 468 -0.03 -15.75 4.98
N VAL A 469 0.76 -15.71 3.91
CA VAL A 469 1.05 -16.87 3.06
C VAL A 469 1.70 -17.97 3.90
N PHE A 470 2.67 -17.61 4.74
CA PHE A 470 3.29 -18.49 5.72
C PHE A 470 2.25 -19.17 6.64
N GLU A 471 1.35 -18.39 7.25
CA GLU A 471 0.30 -18.92 8.12
C GLU A 471 -0.70 -19.83 7.40
N ALA A 472 -1.08 -19.48 6.17
CA ALA A 472 -1.93 -20.30 5.32
C ALA A 472 -1.24 -21.63 4.97
N HIS A 473 0.04 -21.60 4.62
CA HIS A 473 0.83 -22.79 4.32
C HIS A 473 0.91 -23.73 5.52
N ARG A 474 1.27 -23.19 6.70
CA ARG A 474 1.36 -23.93 7.96
C ARG A 474 0.04 -24.64 8.27
N THR A 475 -1.07 -23.92 8.17
CA THR A 475 -2.41 -24.45 8.47
C THR A 475 -2.81 -25.52 7.46
N ASN A 476 -2.59 -25.28 6.17
CA ASN A 476 -2.94 -26.23 5.10
C ASN A 476 -2.12 -27.52 5.18
N LEU A 477 -0.81 -27.45 5.44
CA LEU A 477 0.05 -28.64 5.60
C LEU A 477 -0.42 -29.48 6.80
N ARG A 478 -0.71 -28.84 7.95
CA ARG A 478 -1.25 -29.53 9.13
C ARG A 478 -2.56 -30.25 8.83
N GLN A 479 -3.43 -29.62 8.04
CA GLN A 479 -4.70 -30.24 7.63
C GLN A 479 -4.45 -31.45 6.71
N LYS A 480 -3.60 -31.32 5.69
CA LYS A 480 -3.26 -32.41 4.76
C LYS A 480 -2.62 -33.62 5.46
N ILE A 481 -1.80 -33.40 6.49
CA ILE A 481 -1.23 -34.48 7.31
C ILE A 481 -2.34 -35.22 8.08
N LYS A 482 -3.29 -34.47 8.67
CA LYS A 482 -4.44 -35.08 9.38
C LYS A 482 -5.33 -35.90 8.45
N ASP A 483 -5.48 -35.45 7.21
CA ASP A 483 -6.33 -36.08 6.21
C ASP A 483 -5.63 -37.25 5.45
N ASP A 484 -4.43 -37.65 5.87
CA ASP A 484 -3.58 -38.69 5.25
C ASP A 484 -3.40 -38.52 3.73
N TYR A 485 -3.31 -37.26 3.28
CA TYR A 485 -3.26 -36.93 1.85
C TYR A 485 -1.98 -37.48 1.17
N PHE A 486 -0.87 -37.55 1.90
CA PHE A 486 0.44 -37.99 1.41
C PHE A 486 0.75 -39.40 1.92
N SER A 487 0.03 -40.40 1.42
CA SER A 487 0.18 -41.81 1.79
C SER A 487 1.66 -42.26 1.77
N GLY A 488 2.23 -42.57 2.93
CA GLY A 488 3.54 -43.21 3.08
C GLY A 488 4.75 -42.32 3.43
N LYS A 489 4.62 -41.00 3.60
CA LYS A 489 5.72 -40.09 4.00
C LYS A 489 5.42 -39.16 5.18
N VAL A 490 4.54 -39.60 6.08
CA VAL A 490 4.09 -38.82 7.25
C VAL A 490 5.23 -38.28 8.12
N PRO A 491 6.32 -39.02 8.43
CA PRO A 491 7.37 -38.53 9.35
C PRO A 491 8.18 -37.33 8.82
N GLU A 492 8.48 -37.29 7.51
CA GLU A 492 9.21 -36.15 6.91
C GLU A 492 8.34 -34.90 6.89
N LEU A 493 7.04 -35.05 6.59
CA LEU A 493 6.07 -33.95 6.55
C LEU A 493 5.74 -33.41 7.94
N GLU A 494 5.64 -34.29 8.95
CA GLU A 494 5.51 -33.90 10.35
C GLU A 494 6.70 -33.06 10.81
N SER A 495 7.93 -33.47 10.46
CA SER A 495 9.13 -32.67 10.75
C SER A 495 9.09 -31.29 10.10
N ILE A 496 8.59 -31.16 8.88
CA ILE A 496 8.44 -29.85 8.20
C ILE A 496 7.38 -29.01 8.92
N ALA A 497 6.23 -29.59 9.26
CA ALA A 497 5.17 -28.91 9.99
C ALA A 497 5.64 -28.41 11.37
N ASP A 498 6.41 -29.20 12.10
CA ASP A 498 7.00 -28.80 13.38
C ASP A 498 8.01 -27.65 13.23
N GLN A 499 8.79 -27.63 12.15
CA GLN A 499 9.68 -26.51 11.84
C GLN A 499 8.91 -25.21 11.53
N LEU A 500 7.78 -25.31 10.82
CA LEU A 500 6.90 -24.17 10.56
C LEU A 500 6.27 -23.65 11.86
N ASP A 501 5.78 -24.53 12.73
CA ASP A 501 5.25 -24.14 14.04
C ASP A 501 6.33 -23.47 14.92
N GLY A 502 7.55 -24.00 14.90
CA GLY A 502 8.68 -23.37 15.57
C GLY A 502 8.99 -21.97 15.03
N THR A 503 8.86 -21.77 13.71
CA THR A 503 9.05 -20.46 13.07
C THR A 503 7.94 -19.48 13.42
N ALA A 504 6.69 -19.94 13.47
CA ALA A 504 5.57 -19.11 13.91
C ALA A 504 5.69 -18.63 15.36
N ARG A 505 6.09 -19.53 16.28
CA ARG A 505 6.35 -19.13 17.67
C ARG A 505 7.42 -18.06 17.76
N ARG A 506 8.51 -18.18 16.98
CA ARG A 506 9.55 -17.14 16.91
C ARG A 506 9.02 -15.80 16.38
N ILE A 507 8.07 -15.82 15.44
CA ILE A 507 7.40 -14.61 14.95
C ILE A 507 6.57 -13.97 16.07
N ASP A 508 5.74 -14.75 16.75
CA ASP A 508 4.90 -14.27 17.86
C ASP A 508 5.75 -13.70 19.01
N ASP A 509 6.82 -14.40 19.39
CA ASP A 509 7.78 -13.95 20.41
C ASP A 509 8.47 -12.65 19.97
N SER A 510 8.87 -12.55 18.70
CA SER A 510 9.49 -11.34 18.14
C SER A 510 8.55 -10.13 18.16
N ILE A 511 7.27 -10.35 17.82
CA ILE A 511 6.22 -9.30 17.88
C ILE A 511 5.95 -8.92 19.34
N HIS A 512 5.94 -9.88 20.26
CA HIS A 512 5.78 -9.63 21.69
C HIS A 512 6.91 -8.77 22.25
N ASP A 513 8.16 -9.09 21.92
CA ASP A 513 9.33 -8.31 22.33
C ASP A 513 9.29 -6.90 21.73
N PHE A 514 8.89 -6.78 20.46
CA PHE A 514 8.66 -5.50 19.82
C PHE A 514 7.61 -4.64 20.55
N HIS A 515 6.50 -5.23 20.99
CA HIS A 515 5.48 -4.54 21.79
C HIS A 515 6.04 -4.03 23.12
N ILE A 516 6.95 -4.78 23.75
CA ILE A 516 7.65 -4.38 24.98
C ILE A 516 8.62 -3.23 24.69
N ASP A 517 9.40 -3.30 23.61
CA ASP A 517 10.33 -2.24 23.21
C ASP A 517 9.60 -0.93 22.94
N ARG A 518 8.50 -0.99 22.18
CA ARG A 518 7.62 0.16 21.91
C ARG A 518 7.13 0.80 23.21
N ALA A 519 6.69 -0.01 24.16
CA ALA A 519 6.24 0.46 25.48
C ALA A 519 7.38 1.04 26.32
N THR A 520 8.57 0.46 26.22
CA THR A 520 9.78 0.95 26.90
C THR A 520 10.19 2.32 26.36
N ASN A 521 10.22 2.50 25.04
CA ASN A 521 10.49 3.77 24.39
C ASN A 521 9.48 4.84 24.82
N TYR A 522 8.19 4.48 24.85
CA TYR A 522 7.09 5.39 25.21
C TYR A 522 7.21 6.01 26.61
N ILE A 523 7.78 5.28 27.58
CA ILE A 523 7.97 5.77 28.96
C ILE A 523 9.40 6.19 29.28
N SER A 524 10.29 6.22 28.29
CA SER A 524 11.73 6.48 28.48
C SER A 524 12.01 7.78 29.25
N ASN A 525 11.20 8.81 28.97
CA ASN A 525 11.29 10.15 29.56
C ASN A 525 10.35 10.40 30.74
N VAL A 526 9.66 9.36 31.25
CA VAL A 526 8.78 9.48 32.42
C VAL A 526 9.62 9.52 33.69
N SER A 527 9.47 10.56 34.51
CA SER A 527 10.28 10.75 35.72
C SER A 527 10.07 9.66 36.77
N ASP A 528 8.86 9.13 36.90
CA ASP A 528 8.45 8.10 37.84
C ASP A 528 8.15 6.75 37.16
N LYS A 529 8.97 6.39 36.16
CA LYS A 529 8.83 5.15 35.36
C LYS A 529 8.78 3.84 36.16
N ALA A 530 9.25 3.84 37.42
CA ALA A 530 9.13 2.68 38.31
C ALA A 530 7.67 2.24 38.52
N GLN A 531 6.70 3.17 38.46
CA GLN A 531 5.27 2.85 38.62
C GLN A 531 4.71 1.95 37.50
N PHE A 532 5.39 1.90 36.36
CA PHE A 532 4.99 1.08 35.20
C PHE A 532 5.53 -0.34 35.27
N LYS A 533 6.34 -0.65 36.30
CA LYS A 533 6.98 -1.93 36.48
C LYS A 533 6.35 -2.71 37.63
N SER A 534 6.30 -4.02 37.49
CA SER A 534 5.97 -4.94 38.59
C SER A 534 7.14 -5.04 39.58
N ASP A 535 6.90 -5.72 40.70
CA ASP A 535 7.95 -6.03 41.70
C ASP A 535 9.14 -6.80 41.11
N SER A 536 8.93 -7.52 40.01
CA SER A 536 10.00 -8.21 39.27
C SER A 536 10.80 -7.31 38.33
N GLY A 537 10.55 -5.99 38.33
CA GLY A 537 11.23 -5.01 37.48
C GLY A 537 10.84 -5.01 35.99
N LYS A 538 9.90 -5.88 35.60
CA LYS A 538 9.36 -5.97 34.23
C LYS A 538 8.21 -4.98 34.03
N LEU A 539 7.97 -4.54 32.80
CA LEU A 539 6.81 -3.69 32.50
C LEU A 539 5.49 -4.41 32.78
N SER A 540 4.49 -3.65 33.24
CA SER A 540 3.12 -4.13 33.42
C SER A 540 2.55 -4.62 32.09
N ILE A 541 2.09 -5.88 32.07
CA ILE A 541 1.45 -6.50 30.90
C ILE A 541 0.22 -5.69 30.47
N GLY A 542 -0.55 -5.19 31.44
CA GLY A 542 -1.74 -4.39 31.16
C GLY A 542 -1.41 -3.06 30.48
N PHE A 543 -0.34 -2.39 30.91
CA PHE A 543 0.17 -1.19 30.26
C PHE A 543 0.65 -1.46 28.83
N VAL A 544 1.45 -2.51 28.62
CA VAL A 544 1.94 -2.90 27.29
C VAL A 544 0.75 -3.19 26.37
N ARG A 545 -0.24 -3.96 26.83
CA ARG A 545 -1.44 -4.27 26.05
C ARG A 545 -2.23 -3.02 25.68
N TRP A 546 -2.48 -2.13 26.64
CA TRP A 546 -3.23 -0.89 26.40
C TRP A 546 -2.53 0.03 25.40
N LEU A 547 -1.22 0.17 25.52
CA LEU A 547 -0.48 1.02 24.61
C LEU A 547 -0.59 0.48 23.18
N ASN A 548 -0.39 -0.83 22.98
CA ASN A 548 -0.50 -1.43 21.65
C ASN A 548 -1.92 -1.34 21.09
N ASP A 549 -2.95 -1.50 21.93
CA ASP A 549 -4.35 -1.24 21.53
C ASP A 549 -4.57 0.20 21.02
N LEU A 550 -3.90 1.17 21.64
CA LEU A 550 -3.96 2.57 21.21
C LEU A 550 -3.27 2.78 19.84
N TYR A 551 -2.16 2.09 19.55
CA TYR A 551 -1.60 2.10 18.21
C TYR A 551 -2.58 1.49 17.21
N ASP A 552 -3.06 0.27 17.47
CA ASP A 552 -3.82 -0.53 16.51
C ASP A 552 -5.23 0.01 16.22
N ASN A 553 -5.82 0.75 17.17
CA ASN A 553 -7.22 1.18 17.10
C ASN A 553 -7.41 2.69 17.18
N VAL A 554 -6.34 3.48 17.37
CA VAL A 554 -6.39 4.95 17.35
C VAL A 554 -5.32 5.51 16.42
N TYR A 555 -4.04 5.37 16.75
CA TYR A 555 -2.98 6.07 16.02
C TYR A 555 -2.80 5.62 14.58
N THR A 556 -2.96 4.33 14.27
CA THR A 556 -2.85 3.80 12.91
C THR A 556 -4.17 3.86 12.13
N THR A 557 -5.19 4.57 12.63
CA THR A 557 -6.44 4.73 11.87
C THR A 557 -6.32 5.86 10.84
N VAL A 558 -6.97 5.68 9.68
CA VAL A 558 -7.09 6.74 8.66
C VAL A 558 -7.64 8.02 9.26
N ALA A 559 -8.63 7.90 10.16
CA ALA A 559 -9.27 9.04 10.79
C ALA A 559 -8.31 9.86 11.67
N PHE A 560 -7.45 9.20 12.46
CA PHE A 560 -6.49 9.90 13.31
C PHE A 560 -5.38 10.57 12.48
N GLN A 561 -4.83 9.87 11.49
CA GLN A 561 -3.76 10.41 10.65
C GLN A 561 -4.24 11.58 9.79
N SER A 562 -5.45 11.46 9.22
CA SER A 562 -6.07 12.56 8.46
C SER A 562 -6.35 13.76 9.34
N ALA A 563 -6.74 13.56 10.60
CA ALA A 563 -6.88 14.67 11.54
C ALA A 563 -5.54 15.38 11.81
N LEU A 564 -4.45 14.61 11.95
CA LEU A 564 -3.12 15.16 12.23
C LEU A 564 -2.62 16.06 11.10
N VAL A 565 -2.87 15.66 9.85
CA VAL A 565 -2.38 16.37 8.66
C VAL A 565 -3.41 17.36 8.13
N CYS A 566 -4.59 16.88 7.73
CA CYS A 566 -5.64 17.70 7.13
C CYS A 566 -6.25 18.69 8.14
N GLY A 567 -6.27 18.34 9.44
CA GLY A 567 -6.74 19.23 10.50
C GLY A 567 -5.84 20.47 10.65
N PHE A 568 -4.52 20.28 10.64
CA PHE A 568 -3.55 21.37 10.67
C PHE A 568 -3.68 22.27 9.43
N TRP A 569 -3.60 21.69 8.24
CA TRP A 569 -3.68 22.43 6.98
C TRP A 569 -5.00 23.16 6.81
N GLY A 570 -6.12 22.53 7.22
CA GLY A 570 -7.43 23.16 7.15
C GLY A 570 -7.53 24.45 7.95
N GLU A 571 -6.87 24.56 9.10
CA GLU A 571 -6.85 25.81 9.88
C GLU A 571 -5.80 26.80 9.37
N LEU A 572 -4.62 26.32 8.95
CA LEU A 572 -3.60 27.18 8.37
C LEU A 572 -4.09 27.87 7.09
N GLU A 573 -4.78 27.14 6.20
CA GLU A 573 -5.35 27.71 4.97
C GLU A 573 -6.44 28.73 5.24
N LYS A 574 -7.26 28.53 6.29
CA LYS A 574 -8.26 29.53 6.70
C LYS A 574 -7.56 30.81 7.18
N ALA A 575 -6.57 30.67 8.06
CA ALA A 575 -5.81 31.80 8.57
C ALA A 575 -5.10 32.57 7.46
N ASN A 576 -4.37 31.87 6.60
CA ASN A 576 -3.65 32.49 5.49
C ASN A 576 -4.56 33.20 4.49
N ARG A 577 -5.77 32.68 4.26
CA ARG A 577 -6.77 33.34 3.41
C ARG A 577 -7.23 34.67 4.01
N GLU A 578 -7.65 34.66 5.28
CA GLU A 578 -8.12 35.87 5.93
C GLU A 578 -6.98 36.91 6.11
N ILE A 579 -5.74 36.45 6.33
CA ILE A 579 -4.56 37.32 6.37
C ILE A 579 -4.33 37.98 5.01
N LEU A 580 -4.36 37.22 3.90
CA LEU A 580 -4.22 37.76 2.56
C LEU A 580 -5.32 38.78 2.22
N ASP A 581 -6.57 38.48 2.58
CA ASP A 581 -7.71 39.38 2.38
C ASP A 581 -7.54 40.70 3.17
N SER A 582 -6.79 40.66 4.29
CA SER A 582 -6.42 41.83 5.09
C SER A 582 -5.09 42.51 4.68
N GLY A 583 -4.41 42.00 3.64
CA GLY A 583 -3.15 42.55 3.13
C GLY A 583 -1.90 42.17 3.95
N GLY A 584 -1.99 41.15 4.80
CA GLY A 584 -0.88 40.67 5.64
C GLY A 584 0.03 39.63 4.95
N SER A 585 1.07 39.20 5.67
CA SER A 585 2.02 38.18 5.21
C SER A 585 1.62 36.77 5.67
N LEU A 586 1.77 35.79 4.79
CA LEU A 586 1.43 34.39 5.06
C LEU A 586 2.22 33.81 6.24
N LEU A 587 1.55 32.97 7.02
CA LEU A 587 2.16 32.18 8.09
C LEU A 587 3.08 31.11 7.49
N ASP A 588 4.27 30.96 8.10
CA ASP A 588 5.23 29.91 7.76
C ASP A 588 4.71 28.53 8.18
N ALA A 589 4.32 27.73 7.20
CA ALA A 589 3.75 26.40 7.41
C ALA A 589 4.69 25.47 8.19
N GLY A 590 6.00 25.53 7.94
CA GLY A 590 6.99 24.65 8.57
C GLY A 590 7.18 24.96 10.06
N LYS A 591 7.25 26.25 10.41
CA LYS A 591 7.31 26.71 11.80
C LYS A 591 6.00 26.41 12.54
N ALA A 592 4.86 26.75 11.93
CA ALA A 592 3.55 26.49 12.52
C ALA A 592 3.31 24.99 12.74
N PHE A 593 3.71 24.14 11.79
CA PHE A 593 3.60 22.69 11.94
C PHE A 593 4.51 22.14 13.02
N SER A 594 5.75 22.65 13.13
CA SER A 594 6.70 22.23 14.16
C SER A 594 6.20 22.60 15.57
N GLU A 595 5.57 23.76 15.73
CA GLU A 595 4.88 24.13 16.97
C GLU A 595 3.69 23.20 17.25
N PHE A 596 2.81 23.02 16.26
CA PHE A 596 1.65 22.15 16.36
C PHE A 596 2.04 20.74 16.81
N ILE A 597 2.98 20.09 16.11
CA ILE A 597 3.39 18.73 16.43
C ILE A 597 4.06 18.63 17.80
N SER A 598 4.80 19.66 18.23
CA SER A 598 5.39 19.70 19.57
C SER A 598 4.33 19.69 20.66
N GLN A 599 3.26 20.49 20.52
CA GLN A 599 2.18 20.53 21.50
C GLN A 599 1.35 19.23 21.50
N ILE A 600 1.12 18.66 20.32
CA ILE A 600 0.48 17.35 20.18
C ILE A 600 1.33 16.27 20.88
N ASN A 601 2.65 16.25 20.69
CA ASN A 601 3.56 15.32 21.37
C ASN A 601 3.57 15.54 22.89
N ASP A 602 3.55 16.78 23.36
CA ASP A 602 3.50 17.10 24.78
C ASP A 602 2.26 16.54 25.48
N PHE A 603 1.14 16.38 24.75
CA PHE A 603 -0.04 15.68 25.22
C PHE A 603 0.11 14.16 25.11
N PHE A 604 0.46 13.64 23.94
CA PHE A 604 0.47 12.19 23.69
C PHE A 604 1.63 11.43 24.34
N ILE A 605 2.67 12.12 24.83
CA ILE A 605 3.80 11.51 25.52
C ILE A 605 3.77 11.85 27.01
N PRO A 606 3.59 10.86 27.90
CA PRO A 606 3.56 11.11 29.33
C PRO A 606 4.95 11.57 29.83
N LYS A 607 4.96 12.60 30.68
CA LYS A 607 6.15 13.04 31.42
C LYS A 607 6.16 12.50 32.86
N THR A 608 4.98 12.09 33.35
CA THR A 608 4.75 11.53 34.70
C THR A 608 3.64 10.48 34.64
N SER A 609 3.57 9.61 35.66
CA SER A 609 2.47 8.64 35.84
C SER A 609 1.10 9.32 35.95
N ALA A 610 1.03 10.51 36.55
CA ALA A 610 -0.18 11.30 36.64
C ALA A 610 -0.64 11.79 35.25
N HIS A 611 0.30 12.20 34.40
CA HIS A 611 -0.02 12.54 33.00
C HIS A 611 -0.52 11.30 32.25
N PHE A 612 0.14 10.16 32.39
CA PHE A 612 -0.31 8.90 31.82
C PHE A 612 -1.74 8.52 32.24
N ARG A 613 -2.07 8.64 33.53
CA ARG A 613 -3.44 8.39 34.02
C ARG A 613 -4.48 9.29 33.36
N ARG A 614 -4.14 10.54 33.00
CA ARG A 614 -5.04 11.41 32.23
C ARG A 614 -5.25 10.88 30.82
N LEU A 615 -4.20 10.41 30.14
CA LEU A 615 -4.32 9.77 28.82
C LEU A 615 -5.25 8.54 28.87
N VAL A 616 -5.10 7.68 29.88
CA VAL A 616 -6.00 6.54 30.08
C VAL A 616 -7.45 7.00 30.27
N LYS A 617 -7.68 8.09 31.04
CA LYS A 617 -9.02 8.69 31.21
C LYS A 617 -9.62 9.23 29.91
N VAL A 618 -8.81 9.83 29.05
CA VAL A 618 -9.27 10.35 27.75
C VAL A 618 -9.63 9.21 26.81
N PHE A 619 -8.84 8.14 26.72
CA PHE A 619 -9.05 7.11 25.69
C PHE A 619 -9.84 5.89 26.14
N THR A 620 -9.85 5.55 27.44
CA THR A 620 -10.38 4.27 27.90
C THR A 620 -11.28 4.40 29.12
N GLY A 621 -10.81 5.04 30.19
CA GLY A 621 -11.54 5.11 31.46
C GLY A 621 -10.63 5.42 32.65
N GLU A 622 -11.11 5.17 33.86
CA GLU A 622 -10.37 5.53 35.07
C GLU A 622 -9.50 4.38 35.59
N LEU A 623 -8.20 4.61 35.69
CA LEU A 623 -7.28 3.62 36.25
C LEU A 623 -7.32 3.65 37.79
N SER A 624 -7.86 2.59 38.38
CA SER A 624 -7.86 2.33 39.82
C SER A 624 -6.56 1.68 40.29
N GLY A 625 -6.09 2.04 41.49
CA GLY A 625 -4.87 1.48 42.08
C GLY A 625 -3.57 1.88 41.36
N SER A 626 -2.54 1.04 41.47
CA SER A 626 -1.25 1.23 40.80
C SER A 626 -1.32 0.93 39.29
N ILE A 627 -0.41 1.49 38.49
CA ILE A 627 -0.33 1.18 37.04
C ILE A 627 0.08 -0.28 36.81
N ALA A 628 0.87 -0.83 37.74
CA ALA A 628 1.28 -2.23 37.71
C ALA A 628 0.09 -3.21 37.79
N GLU A 629 -0.92 -2.91 38.61
CA GLU A 629 -2.12 -3.75 38.78
C GLU A 629 -3.11 -3.70 37.62
N TRP A 630 -3.04 -2.65 36.81
CA TRP A 630 -3.87 -2.43 35.62
C TRP A 630 -5.37 -2.74 35.80
N ARG A 631 -6.06 -1.92 36.60
CA ARG A 631 -7.52 -2.03 36.81
C ARG A 631 -8.25 -0.81 36.30
N VAL A 632 -8.89 -0.90 35.13
CA VAL A 632 -9.63 0.21 34.51
C VAL A 632 -11.12 0.10 34.82
N ILE A 633 -11.67 1.17 35.39
CA ILE A 633 -13.10 1.37 35.63
C ILE A 633 -13.69 2.11 34.42
N GLN A 634 -14.83 1.63 33.91
CA GLN A 634 -15.52 2.31 32.82
C GLN A 634 -15.92 3.73 33.23
N SER A 635 -15.64 4.69 32.36
CA SER A 635 -16.00 6.10 32.57
C SER A 635 -16.77 6.63 31.37
N ASN A 636 -17.85 7.37 31.65
CA ASN A 636 -18.61 8.09 30.63
C ASN A 636 -17.87 9.34 30.11
N GLN A 637 -16.71 9.66 30.68
CA GLN A 637 -15.92 10.86 30.40
C GLN A 637 -14.85 10.64 29.33
N ALA A 638 -14.73 9.43 28.77
CA ALA A 638 -13.78 9.14 27.70
C ALA A 638 -14.19 9.85 26.39
N PHE A 639 -13.21 10.14 25.53
CA PHE A 639 -13.39 10.79 24.24
C PHE A 639 -14.45 10.11 23.38
N ARG A 640 -14.42 8.77 23.26
CA ARG A 640 -15.44 8.01 22.51
C ARG A 640 -16.82 8.02 23.19
N LYS A 641 -16.92 8.32 24.48
CA LYS A 641 -18.22 8.42 25.18
C LYS A 641 -18.83 9.81 25.09
N VAL A 642 -18.01 10.84 24.88
CA VAL A 642 -18.44 12.24 24.81
C VAL A 642 -18.59 12.72 23.37
N VAL A 643 -17.56 12.53 22.55
CA VAL A 643 -17.45 13.10 21.20
C VAL A 643 -18.06 12.17 20.15
N TYR A 644 -17.78 10.86 20.23
CA TYR A 644 -18.35 9.91 19.26
C TYR A 644 -18.38 8.46 19.73
N ARG A 645 -19.60 7.92 19.83
CA ARG A 645 -19.92 6.61 20.42
C ARG A 645 -19.89 5.44 19.43
N GLY A 646 -19.63 5.71 18.15
CA GLY A 646 -19.58 4.69 17.09
C GLY A 646 -18.18 4.20 16.74
N GLU A 647 -18.12 3.34 15.73
CA GLU A 647 -16.87 2.96 15.09
C GLU A 647 -16.31 4.11 14.26
N MET A 648 -15.03 4.43 14.44
CA MET A 648 -14.42 5.61 13.84
C MET A 648 -14.07 5.34 12.37
N GLN A 649 -15.03 5.64 11.48
CA GLN A 649 -14.83 5.57 10.04
C GLN A 649 -13.88 6.69 9.55
N PRO A 650 -13.23 6.57 8.37
CA PRO A 650 -12.30 7.57 7.84
C PRO A 650 -12.87 8.99 7.79
N ASP A 651 -14.12 9.14 7.35
CA ASP A 651 -14.81 10.43 7.24
C ASP A 651 -15.11 11.08 8.60
N GLN A 652 -14.91 10.35 9.69
CA GLN A 652 -15.06 10.81 11.08
C GLN A 652 -13.81 11.49 11.62
N TRP A 653 -12.75 11.65 10.80
CA TRP A 653 -11.53 12.37 11.19
C TRP A 653 -11.76 13.77 11.80
N PRO A 654 -12.83 14.56 11.47
CA PRO A 654 -13.07 15.85 12.13
C PRO A 654 -13.26 15.75 13.65
N LYS A 655 -13.63 14.57 14.17
CA LYS A 655 -13.69 14.31 15.62
C LYS A 655 -12.30 14.28 16.24
N TYR A 656 -11.33 13.63 15.62
CA TYR A 656 -9.94 13.69 16.08
C TYR A 656 -9.31 15.06 15.82
N LYS A 657 -9.69 15.75 14.75
CA LYS A 657 -9.32 17.16 14.54
C LYS A 657 -9.73 17.99 15.75
N TYR A 658 -10.95 17.80 16.26
CA TYR A 658 -11.40 18.48 17.46
C TYR A 658 -10.53 18.21 18.69
N LEU A 659 -10.13 16.96 18.93
CA LEU A 659 -9.17 16.64 20.00
C LEU A 659 -7.86 17.43 19.83
N MET A 660 -7.33 17.49 18.61
CA MET A 660 -6.10 18.22 18.30
C MET A 660 -6.28 19.73 18.48
N LEU A 661 -7.43 20.30 18.12
CA LEU A 661 -7.76 21.71 18.37
C LEU A 661 -7.85 22.03 19.86
N GLU A 662 -8.30 21.10 20.70
CA GLU A 662 -8.33 21.29 22.17
C GLU A 662 -6.92 21.35 22.78
N ILE A 663 -5.96 20.63 22.18
CA ILE A 663 -4.56 20.58 22.61
C ILE A 663 -3.77 21.78 22.06
N TRP A 664 -4.03 22.15 20.80
CA TRP A 664 -3.22 23.13 20.08
C TRP A 664 -3.55 24.58 20.41
N ASN A 665 -2.53 25.35 20.74
CA ASN A 665 -2.58 26.77 21.05
C ASN A 665 -1.44 27.50 20.32
N PRO A 666 -1.66 28.00 19.10
CA PRO A 666 -0.63 28.68 18.30
C PRO A 666 0.02 29.87 19.02
N SER A 667 1.31 30.09 18.79
CA SER A 667 2.04 31.22 19.37
C SER A 667 1.65 32.54 18.68
N ASP A 668 1.39 32.50 17.38
CA ASP A 668 0.86 33.65 16.64
C ASP A 668 -0.54 34.05 17.13
N GLU A 669 -0.74 35.32 17.48
CA GLU A 669 -1.97 35.80 18.13
C GLU A 669 -3.18 35.69 17.21
N TYR A 670 -3.02 36.04 15.94
CA TYR A 670 -4.10 35.99 14.97
C TYR A 670 -4.52 34.54 14.70
N PHE A 671 -3.54 33.67 14.46
CA PHE A 671 -3.80 32.26 14.24
C PHE A 671 -4.45 31.59 15.46
N ARG A 672 -3.98 31.95 16.66
CA ARG A 672 -4.56 31.48 17.92
C ARG A 672 -6.03 31.85 18.05
N ASN A 673 -6.41 33.09 17.71
CA ASN A 673 -7.79 33.55 17.75
C ASN A 673 -8.69 32.76 16.79
N LEU A 674 -8.20 32.45 15.58
CA LEU A 674 -8.92 31.64 14.60
C LEU A 674 -9.11 30.20 15.07
N VAL A 675 -8.04 29.56 15.57
CA VAL A 675 -8.10 28.22 16.16
C VAL A 675 -9.07 28.17 17.35
N HIS A 676 -9.07 29.20 18.21
CA HIS A 676 -10.06 29.30 19.29
C HIS A 676 -11.50 29.47 18.79
N ALA A 677 -11.73 30.22 17.71
CA ALA A 677 -13.06 30.37 17.13
C ALA A 677 -13.56 29.02 16.57
N GLU A 678 -12.71 28.28 15.85
CA GLU A 678 -13.05 26.95 15.35
C GLU A 678 -13.28 25.95 16.49
N ARG A 679 -12.44 25.98 17.54
CA ARG A 679 -12.62 25.17 18.75
C ARG A 679 -13.98 25.44 19.39
N ARG A 680 -14.41 26.70 19.50
CA ARG A 680 -15.74 27.05 20.05
C ARG A 680 -16.88 26.47 19.21
N LYS A 681 -16.78 26.53 17.88
CA LYS A 681 -17.77 25.91 16.99
C LYS A 681 -17.86 24.40 17.23
N CYS A 682 -16.71 23.73 17.29
CA CYS A 682 -16.65 22.29 17.59
C CYS A 682 -17.23 21.99 18.97
N ARG A 683 -16.92 22.80 19.99
CA ARG A 683 -17.44 22.60 21.35
C ARG A 683 -18.96 22.63 21.41
N ARG A 684 -19.60 23.56 20.69
CA ARG A 684 -21.07 23.64 20.59
C ARG A 684 -21.65 22.40 19.92
N ALA A 685 -21.06 21.95 18.81
CA ALA A 685 -21.51 20.75 18.10
C ALA A 685 -21.40 19.47 18.96
N VAL A 686 -20.29 19.31 19.70
CA VAL A 686 -20.10 18.20 20.65
C VAL A 686 -21.16 18.25 21.76
N MET A 687 -21.38 19.43 22.35
CA MET A 687 -22.37 19.59 23.42
C MET A 687 -23.79 19.28 22.93
N SER A 688 -24.16 19.76 21.73
CA SER A 688 -25.44 19.47 21.10
C SER A 688 -25.64 17.96 20.88
N SER A 689 -24.65 17.28 20.30
CA SER A 689 -24.70 15.83 20.09
C SER A 689 -24.79 15.04 21.40
N LEU A 690 -23.99 15.40 22.42
CA LEU A 690 -24.03 14.76 23.74
C LEU A 690 -25.36 14.99 24.44
N TYR A 691 -25.89 16.21 24.40
CA TYR A 691 -27.17 16.55 25.01
C TYR A 691 -28.32 15.78 24.38
N LYS A 692 -28.42 15.74 23.04
CA LYS A 692 -29.41 14.93 22.31
C LYS A 692 -29.35 13.45 22.74
N PHE A 693 -28.14 12.88 22.83
CA PHE A 693 -27.95 11.50 23.26
C PHE A 693 -28.40 11.26 24.71
N GLN A 694 -28.02 12.14 25.65
CA GLN A 694 -28.41 12.03 27.05
C GLN A 694 -29.92 12.20 27.23
N LYS A 695 -30.54 13.11 26.48
CA LYS A 695 -31.98 13.32 26.45
C LYS A 695 -32.70 12.06 25.98
N SER A 696 -32.26 11.47 24.87
CA SER A 696 -32.82 10.22 24.34
C SER A 696 -32.67 9.06 25.34
N THR A 697 -31.48 8.91 25.93
CA THR A 697 -31.21 7.88 26.95
C THR A 697 -32.08 8.06 28.19
N TYR A 698 -32.25 9.29 28.67
CA TYR A 698 -33.11 9.61 29.80
C TYR A 698 -34.58 9.27 29.50
N CYS A 699 -35.07 9.64 28.31
CA CYS A 699 -36.43 9.32 27.88
C CYS A 699 -36.68 7.81 27.81
N GLN A 700 -35.72 7.05 27.27
CA GLN A 700 -35.80 5.58 27.21
C GLN A 700 -35.81 4.95 28.60
N GLN A 701 -34.94 5.40 29.51
CA GLN A 701 -34.84 4.85 30.88
C GLN A 701 -36.07 5.14 31.72
N ASN A 702 -36.71 6.30 31.53
CA ASN A 702 -37.88 6.72 32.29
C ASN A 702 -39.21 6.43 31.57
N MET A 703 -39.17 5.91 30.34
CA MET A 703 -40.35 5.66 29.48
C MET A 703 -41.21 6.92 29.26
N VAL A 704 -40.56 8.07 29.10
CA VAL A 704 -41.19 9.39 28.90
C VAL A 704 -40.94 9.87 27.47
N ARG A 705 -41.89 10.59 26.86
CA ARG A 705 -41.69 11.21 25.53
C ARG A 705 -40.86 12.48 25.66
N GLU A 706 -40.04 12.79 24.65
CA GLU A 706 -39.19 13.98 24.66
C GLU A 706 -39.95 15.30 24.86
N GLU A 707 -41.17 15.38 24.34
CA GLU A 707 -42.06 16.55 24.43
C GLU A 707 -42.69 16.73 25.82
N SER A 708 -42.66 15.67 26.65
CA SER A 708 -43.26 15.67 27.99
C SER A 708 -42.26 15.95 29.11
N LEU A 709 -41.00 16.23 28.78
CA LEU A 709 -39.99 16.57 29.77
C LEU A 709 -40.29 17.94 30.39
N SER A 710 -40.27 18.01 31.72
CA SER A 710 -40.35 19.27 32.46
C SER A 710 -39.06 20.08 32.33
N ASP A 711 -39.15 21.39 32.55
CA ASP A 711 -37.97 22.27 32.57
C ASP A 711 -36.88 21.81 33.55
N LYS A 712 -37.27 21.16 34.64
CA LYS A 712 -36.34 20.60 35.62
C LYS A 712 -35.57 19.41 35.04
N GLU A 713 -36.27 18.48 34.40
CA GLU A 713 -35.66 17.28 33.79
C GLU A 713 -34.75 17.67 32.61
N ILE A 714 -35.17 18.65 31.80
CA ILE A 714 -34.35 19.25 30.75
C ILE A 714 -33.02 19.78 31.31
N ARG A 715 -33.08 20.52 32.43
CA ARG A 715 -31.88 21.05 33.10
C ARG A 715 -31.03 19.94 33.71
N ASP A 716 -31.62 18.90 34.28
CA ASP A 716 -30.88 17.77 34.85
C ASP A 716 -30.12 16.97 33.78
N VAL A 717 -30.75 16.75 32.62
CA VAL A 717 -30.10 16.14 31.45
C VAL A 717 -28.96 17.04 30.94
N PHE A 718 -29.19 18.35 30.83
CA PHE A 718 -28.16 19.31 30.43
C PHE A 718 -26.97 19.29 31.40
N ASN A 719 -27.21 19.36 32.71
CA ASN A 719 -26.17 19.32 33.73
C ASN A 719 -25.35 18.03 33.66
N THR A 720 -26.01 16.90 33.40
CA THR A 720 -25.34 15.61 33.21
C THR A 720 -24.42 15.62 32.00
N ALA A 721 -24.91 16.11 30.85
CA ALA A 721 -24.11 16.30 29.64
C ALA A 721 -22.93 17.25 29.88
N PHE A 722 -23.18 18.42 30.46
CA PHE A 722 -22.17 19.44 30.72
C PHE A 722 -21.07 18.93 31.66
N ASN A 723 -21.43 18.29 32.77
CA ASN A 723 -20.48 17.74 33.73
C ASN A 723 -19.61 16.64 33.11
N THR A 724 -20.22 15.76 32.31
CA THR A 724 -19.48 14.69 31.61
C THR A 724 -18.48 15.29 30.62
N TYR A 725 -18.90 16.31 29.86
CA TYR A 725 -18.04 16.97 28.89
C TYR A 725 -16.92 17.81 29.57
N SER A 726 -17.26 18.56 30.61
CA SER A 726 -16.30 19.34 31.40
C SER A 726 -15.22 18.45 32.00
N ALA A 727 -15.58 17.24 32.46
CA ALA A 727 -14.61 16.26 32.93
C ALA A 727 -13.66 15.78 31.81
N LEU A 728 -14.15 15.55 30.59
CA LEU A 728 -13.27 15.25 29.44
C LEU A 728 -12.31 16.39 29.17
N ILE A 729 -12.79 17.63 29.09
CA ILE A 729 -11.94 18.82 28.83
C ILE A 729 -10.86 18.98 29.89
N LYS A 730 -11.22 18.77 31.16
CA LYS A 730 -10.26 18.75 32.28
C LYS A 730 -9.21 17.65 32.12
N ASN A 731 -9.61 16.46 31.66
CA ASN A 731 -8.69 15.34 31.42
C ASN A 731 -7.75 15.60 30.24
N ILE A 732 -8.23 16.29 29.19
CA ILE A 732 -7.41 16.77 28.07
C ILE A 732 -6.40 17.84 28.55
N GLY A 733 -6.79 18.64 29.55
CA GLY A 733 -5.98 19.75 30.06
C GLY A 733 -6.19 21.05 29.28
N SER A 734 -7.33 21.20 28.59
CA SER A 734 -7.67 22.42 27.85
C SER A 734 -8.43 23.43 28.73
N GLU A 735 -8.71 24.62 28.18
CA GLU A 735 -9.46 25.68 28.85
C GLU A 735 -10.87 25.19 29.24
N SER A 736 -11.26 25.42 30.49
CA SER A 736 -12.56 25.01 31.04
C SER A 736 -13.75 25.45 30.17
N LEU A 737 -14.77 24.59 30.13
CA LEU A 737 -16.04 24.93 29.50
C LEU A 737 -16.77 26.01 30.31
N ARG A 738 -17.37 26.97 29.61
CA ARG A 738 -18.26 27.97 30.22
C ARG A 738 -19.70 27.56 29.99
N VAL A 739 -20.51 27.58 31.04
CA VAL A 739 -21.92 27.19 31.00
C VAL A 739 -22.69 28.07 30.02
N GLU A 740 -22.47 29.39 30.04
CA GLU A 740 -23.18 30.35 29.17
C GLU A 740 -23.00 30.04 27.67
N ASN A 741 -21.82 29.52 27.29
CA ASN A 741 -21.52 29.16 25.90
C ASN A 741 -22.19 27.85 25.44
N CYS A 742 -22.70 27.06 26.38
CA CYS A 742 -23.30 25.74 26.14
C CYS A 742 -24.83 25.76 26.30
N GLU A 743 -25.38 26.70 27.08
CA GLU A 743 -26.83 26.80 27.34
C GLU A 743 -27.66 27.06 26.07
N SER A 744 -27.06 27.63 25.01
CA SER A 744 -27.77 27.84 23.73
C SER A 744 -28.32 26.54 23.12
N VAL A 745 -27.75 25.39 23.49
CA VAL A 745 -28.19 24.05 23.06
C VAL A 745 -29.58 23.68 23.61
N ILE A 746 -30.00 24.27 24.73
CA ILE A 746 -31.34 24.07 25.30
C ILE A 746 -32.40 24.80 24.45
N THR A 747 -32.03 25.96 23.89
CA THR A 747 -32.93 26.83 23.10
C THR A 747 -32.91 26.55 21.60
N GLU A 748 -31.80 26.03 21.05
CA GLU A 748 -31.66 25.66 19.65
C GLU A 748 -31.95 24.17 19.45
N LEU A 749 -33.22 23.80 19.26
CA LEU A 749 -33.57 22.55 18.58
C LEU A 749 -33.35 22.76 17.07
N PRO A 750 -32.44 22.03 16.40
CA PRO A 750 -32.37 22.09 14.95
C PRO A 750 -33.60 21.43 14.35
N SER A 751 -34.14 22.05 13.29
CA SER A 751 -35.14 21.46 12.40
C SER A 751 -34.67 20.13 11.81
N ALA A 752 -35.62 19.26 11.53
CA ALA A 752 -35.49 17.83 11.26
C ALA A 752 -34.81 17.43 9.93
N GLU A 753 -33.55 17.79 9.70
CA GLU A 753 -32.78 17.33 8.52
C GLU A 753 -31.51 16.50 8.84
N GLU A 754 -31.28 16.12 10.10
CA GLU A 754 -30.08 15.34 10.49
C GLU A 754 -30.37 13.92 11.04
N SER A 755 -31.56 13.35 10.79
CA SER A 755 -31.96 12.07 11.40
C SER A 755 -31.92 10.81 10.52
N ASP A 756 -31.54 10.87 9.24
CA ASP A 756 -31.78 9.73 8.32
C ASP A 756 -30.64 8.70 8.17
N ASP A 757 -29.48 8.85 8.83
CA ASP A 757 -28.35 7.91 8.61
C ASP A 757 -28.11 6.90 9.76
N LEU A 758 -29.08 6.65 10.64
CA LEU A 758 -28.89 5.75 11.80
C LEU A 758 -29.72 4.46 11.82
N PHE A 759 -30.50 4.15 10.77
CA PHE A 759 -31.37 2.96 10.79
C PHE A 759 -31.55 2.19 9.46
N ASP A 760 -30.61 2.24 8.52
CA ASP A 760 -30.59 1.28 7.41
C ASP A 760 -29.18 0.70 7.23
N GLU A 761 -28.94 -0.47 7.83
CA GLU A 761 -28.19 -1.60 7.26
C GLU A 761 -28.12 -2.74 8.31
N VAL A 762 -29.07 -3.68 8.19
CA VAL A 762 -28.90 -5.10 8.53
C VAL A 762 -28.46 -5.82 7.27
#